data_AF-A0A427YKH0-F1
#
_entry.id   AF-A0A427YKH0-F1
#
_cell.length_a   1.000
_cell.length_b   1.000
_cell.length_c   1.000
_cell.angle_alpha   90.00
_cell.angle_beta   90.00
_cell.angle_gamma   90.00
#
_symmetry.space_group_name_H-M   'P 1'
#
loop_
_entity.id
_entity.type
_entity.pdbx_description
1 polymer ?
#
loop_
_entity_poly.entity_id
_entity_poly.type
_entity_poly.pdbx_seq_one_letter_code
_entity_poly.pdbx_strand_id
1 'polypeptide(L)'
;MGKQDTLSSSAGANPHPLDPLTAAEITAAVAAIRAYASTPKAAVGGKPIEKLMFNSVTLKYPAKYSVLKWNGLVSAEELEEVAEGPIPDITRQADADIICPLTGQSFGAVVDLPSNIPGATTIIEPKVTSWTQLEVDIQPSLQAEELLWAEEVCKRDPKVRKACDAIGIKQEDIAVDGWCIGHDDRFPGRRLQQCFMFARLRPGDNLYAHPCDFVAVMDSHSGEVLTIDYPHLNPKDGEAPAPSSEKAHTALASRDRYPPPLEAANYLPEQIALDEPNFKVRTDLKPLHVEQPEGVSFALDGRVLSWQKWKLHVGYSYREGLVLSNITYHDDENGERPLFYRLSVAEMVVPYGKPTFPHHRKHAFDTGEYGIGALANSLELGCDCLGSISYLDAHFVTRKGGIETIKSAICIHEEDAGILHKHTDFRDLRAHVSRNRKLYGFYFNFGLDGSVELEVKATGIINVYALAPGEPRDTAHEVEVCPRVVAHHHQHLFSFRIDPMLDGLKNRVVEVDVVPDEGDVGSEANYYGNGFSTVKRVFTTAKTSVSDYDASKTRTWVMENPNKKHRSTGGNIGYKLVCKDMPPLLAKEGSLVWNRAPFARHNMFVTPYSDEELYPAGLYINQHPGGKDFGVAAWVNRDEPIENKDVVLWPCFGVTHISRPEDWPIMPVEILRAHLKPSGFFDRNPGLDVPASCDTKSRLASEATRGGQGENGTSAANGSCCVH
;
A
#
# COMPACT_ATOMS: atom_id res chain seq x y z
N MET A 1 5.39 17.13 43.39
CA MET A 1 4.35 16.08 43.52
C MET A 1 4.18 15.45 42.15
N GLY A 2 4.74 14.26 41.97
CA GLY A 2 4.88 13.61 40.67
C GLY A 2 3.56 13.07 40.15
N LYS A 3 3.34 13.24 38.84
CA LYS A 3 2.44 12.38 38.08
C LYS A 3 3.33 11.33 37.42
N GLN A 4 3.07 10.07 37.75
CA GLN A 4 3.65 8.92 37.09
C GLN A 4 3.16 8.90 35.65
N ASP A 5 4.10 8.96 34.71
CA ASP A 5 3.91 8.49 33.35
C ASP A 5 3.74 6.97 33.40
N THR A 6 2.50 6.50 33.21
CA THR A 6 2.22 5.09 32.91
C THR A 6 1.50 5.00 31.58
N LEU A 7 2.26 5.11 30.50
CA LEU A 7 1.91 4.63 29.16
C LEU A 7 3.13 3.89 28.58
N SER A 8 3.49 2.77 29.20
CA SER A 8 4.39 1.78 28.60
C SER A 8 4.12 0.37 29.15
N SER A 9 3.13 -0.32 28.58
CA SER A 9 3.11 -1.78 28.56
C SER A 9 2.01 -2.27 27.61
N SER A 10 2.34 -2.54 26.35
CA SER A 10 1.50 -3.35 25.48
C SER A 10 2.24 -4.61 25.02
N ALA A 11 3.01 -5.23 25.93
CA ALA A 11 3.05 -6.68 25.92
C ALA A 11 1.63 -7.11 26.33
N GLY A 12 0.77 -7.39 25.36
CA GLY A 12 -0.57 -7.90 25.63
C GLY A 12 -0.49 -9.12 26.54
N ALA A 13 -1.54 -9.37 27.32
CA ALA A 13 -1.58 -10.52 28.23
C ALA A 13 -1.43 -11.87 27.48
N ASN A 14 -1.70 -11.88 26.16
CA ASN A 14 -1.60 -13.02 25.27
C ASN A 14 -0.75 -12.68 24.03
N PRO A 15 0.45 -13.27 23.86
CA PRO A 15 1.27 -13.07 22.66
C PRO A 15 0.68 -13.79 21.45
N HIS A 16 0.72 -13.16 20.26
CA HIS A 16 0.28 -13.78 19.01
C HIS A 16 1.47 -14.01 18.05
N PRO A 17 1.57 -15.15 17.35
CA PRO A 17 2.70 -15.46 16.46
C PRO A 17 2.98 -14.43 15.36
N LEU A 18 1.92 -13.75 14.90
CA LEU A 18 1.97 -12.74 13.85
C LEU A 18 2.22 -11.32 14.37
N ASP A 19 2.37 -11.12 15.69
CA ASP A 19 2.68 -9.79 16.23
C ASP A 19 4.00 -9.27 15.64
N PRO A 20 4.09 -8.01 15.21
CA PRO A 20 5.35 -7.41 14.80
C PRO A 20 6.40 -7.56 15.89
N LEU A 21 7.69 -7.50 15.52
CA LEU A 21 8.74 -7.55 16.52
C LEU A 21 8.60 -6.37 17.49
N THR A 22 8.71 -6.68 18.78
CA THR A 22 8.79 -5.65 19.83
C THR A 22 10.15 -4.94 19.77
N ALA A 23 10.24 -3.75 20.36
CA ALA A 23 11.52 -3.05 20.50
C ALA A 23 12.61 -3.90 21.19
N ALA A 24 12.23 -4.75 22.15
CA ALA A 24 13.13 -5.67 22.83
C ALA A 24 13.62 -6.79 21.89
N GLU A 25 12.74 -7.36 21.08
CA GLU A 25 13.09 -8.37 20.08
C GLU A 25 14.02 -7.81 18.99
N ILE A 26 13.74 -6.60 18.50
CA ILE A 26 14.62 -5.92 17.54
C ILE A 26 16.01 -5.69 18.16
N THR A 27 16.07 -5.20 19.40
CA THR A 27 17.33 -4.98 20.13
C THR A 27 18.11 -6.29 20.29
N ALA A 28 17.42 -7.37 20.63
CA ALA A 28 18.00 -8.71 20.78
C ALA A 28 18.55 -9.25 19.46
N ALA A 29 17.81 -9.08 18.36
CA ALA A 29 18.26 -9.47 17.02
C ALA A 29 19.51 -8.68 16.59
N VAL A 30 19.50 -7.35 16.77
CA VAL A 30 20.66 -6.49 16.49
C VAL A 30 21.90 -6.93 17.26
N ALA A 31 21.75 -7.27 18.55
CA ALA A 31 22.87 -7.76 19.37
C ALA A 31 23.43 -9.09 18.85
N ALA A 32 22.55 -10.05 18.52
CA ALA A 32 22.95 -11.34 17.95
C ALA A 32 23.68 -11.19 16.61
N ILE A 33 23.17 -10.32 15.74
CA ILE A 33 23.76 -10.00 14.43
C ILE A 33 25.15 -9.39 14.59
N ARG A 34 25.33 -8.41 15.48
CA ARG A 34 26.65 -7.80 15.74
C ARG A 34 27.65 -8.82 16.26
N ALA A 35 27.22 -9.70 17.17
CA ALA A 35 28.06 -10.76 17.69
C ALA A 35 28.48 -11.74 16.58
N TYR A 36 27.55 -12.17 15.73
CA TYR A 36 27.82 -13.08 14.61
C TYR A 36 28.74 -12.45 13.56
N ALA A 37 28.51 -11.19 13.20
CA ALA A 37 29.31 -10.43 12.23
C ALA A 37 30.79 -10.28 12.64
N SER A 38 31.06 -10.32 13.95
CA SER A 38 32.41 -10.28 14.51
C SER A 38 33.15 -11.63 14.41
N THR A 39 32.49 -12.69 13.94
CA THR A 39 33.09 -14.02 13.80
C THR A 39 33.71 -14.22 12.40
N PRO A 40 34.68 -15.15 12.25
CA PRO A 40 35.23 -15.49 10.93
C PRO A 40 34.19 -16.03 9.93
N LYS A 41 33.02 -16.51 10.41
CA LYS A 41 31.96 -17.06 9.56
C LYS A 41 31.21 -15.99 8.77
N ALA A 42 31.20 -14.76 9.26
CA ALA A 42 30.57 -13.61 8.61
C ALA A 42 31.59 -12.72 7.88
N ALA A 43 32.84 -13.18 7.77
CA ALA A 43 33.94 -12.35 7.28
C ALA A 43 33.80 -11.99 5.80
N VAL A 44 34.08 -10.73 5.47
CA VAL A 44 34.13 -10.22 4.10
C VAL A 44 35.58 -9.97 3.74
N GLY A 45 36.05 -10.58 2.63
CA GLY A 45 37.47 -10.51 2.28
C GLY A 45 38.40 -11.08 3.36
N GLY A 46 37.92 -12.07 4.14
CA GLY A 46 38.69 -12.73 5.20
C GLY A 46 38.83 -11.93 6.50
N LYS A 47 38.13 -10.80 6.66
CA LYS A 47 38.11 -10.00 7.89
C LYS A 47 36.71 -9.95 8.51
N PRO A 48 36.57 -10.03 9.85
CA PRO A 48 35.31 -9.78 10.54
C PRO A 48 34.74 -8.41 10.21
N ILE A 49 33.41 -8.28 10.27
CA ILE A 49 32.73 -7.01 10.02
C ILE A 49 32.55 -6.29 11.37
N GLU A 50 33.40 -5.30 11.65
CA GLU A 50 33.40 -4.59 12.95
C GLU A 50 32.26 -3.56 13.08
N LYS A 51 31.74 -3.06 11.96
CA LYS A 51 30.66 -2.07 11.91
C LYS A 51 29.59 -2.52 10.93
N LEU A 52 28.33 -2.36 11.30
CA LEU A 52 27.19 -2.72 10.47
C LEU A 52 26.29 -1.51 10.29
N MET A 53 25.70 -1.39 9.10
CA MET A 53 24.53 -0.57 8.86
C MET A 53 23.33 -1.49 8.73
N PHE A 54 22.31 -1.29 9.55
CA PHE A 54 21.05 -2.04 9.43
C PHE A 54 20.15 -1.35 8.41
N ASN A 55 19.49 -2.13 7.56
CA ASN A 55 18.47 -1.65 6.63
C ASN A 55 17.07 -2.09 7.03
N SER A 56 16.94 -3.32 7.54
CA SER A 56 15.68 -3.82 8.07
C SER A 56 15.98 -4.82 9.19
N VAL A 57 15.09 -4.86 10.19
CA VAL A 57 14.97 -5.96 11.16
C VAL A 57 13.47 -6.07 11.41
N THR A 58 12.84 -7.08 10.82
CA THR A 58 11.38 -7.27 10.83
C THR A 58 11.02 -8.69 11.21
N LEU A 59 9.75 -8.94 11.52
CA LEU A 59 9.27 -10.30 11.75
C LEU A 59 9.51 -11.14 10.50
N LYS A 60 10.22 -12.27 10.63
CA LYS A 60 10.09 -13.35 9.66
C LYS A 60 8.76 -14.04 9.98
N TYR A 61 7.80 -13.90 9.07
CA TYR A 61 6.48 -14.49 9.30
C TYR A 61 6.62 -16.01 9.54
N PRO A 62 6.03 -16.55 10.61
CA PRO A 62 5.95 -18.00 10.79
C PRO A 62 5.12 -18.62 9.67
N ALA A 63 5.40 -19.88 9.35
CA ALA A 63 4.71 -20.57 8.27
C ALA A 63 3.18 -20.61 8.52
N LYS A 64 2.38 -20.43 7.46
CA LYS A 64 0.90 -20.35 7.57
C LYS A 64 0.32 -21.53 8.33
N TYR A 65 0.72 -22.74 7.94
CA TYR A 65 0.19 -23.96 8.54
C TYR A 65 0.60 -24.13 10.01
N SER A 66 1.76 -23.61 10.42
CA SER A 66 2.16 -23.59 11.84
C SER A 66 1.29 -22.65 12.67
N VAL A 67 0.95 -21.47 12.13
CA VAL A 67 0.03 -20.52 12.79
C VAL A 67 -1.37 -21.09 12.91
N LEU A 68 -1.85 -21.75 11.85
CA LEU A 68 -3.16 -22.38 11.82
C LEU A 68 -3.26 -23.59 12.76
N LYS A 69 -2.20 -24.40 12.84
CA LYS A 69 -2.08 -25.46 13.85
C LYS A 69 -2.13 -24.89 15.27
N TRP A 70 -1.50 -23.73 15.50
CA TRP A 70 -1.44 -23.09 16.82
C TRP A 70 -2.78 -22.48 17.25
N ASN A 71 -3.50 -21.79 16.35
CA ASN A 71 -4.76 -21.14 16.68
C ASN A 71 -5.99 -22.06 16.56
N GLY A 72 -5.87 -23.19 15.86
CA GLY A 72 -6.96 -24.15 15.66
C GLY A 72 -8.11 -23.64 14.81
N LEU A 73 -7.89 -22.63 13.95
CA LEU A 73 -8.92 -22.09 13.05
C LEU A 73 -9.35 -23.07 11.94
N VAL A 74 -8.53 -24.07 11.67
CA VAL A 74 -8.78 -25.15 10.69
C VAL A 74 -8.49 -26.49 11.35
N SER A 75 -9.13 -27.55 10.85
CA SER A 75 -8.96 -28.87 11.46
C SER A 75 -7.57 -29.46 11.18
N ALA A 76 -7.15 -30.41 12.02
CA ALA A 76 -5.89 -31.13 11.80
C ALA A 76 -5.91 -31.91 10.48
N GLU A 77 -7.06 -32.48 10.12
CA GLU A 77 -7.27 -33.20 8.86
C GLU A 77 -7.12 -32.26 7.65
N GLU A 78 -7.70 -31.05 7.71
CA GLU A 78 -7.53 -30.07 6.63
C GLU A 78 -6.07 -29.65 6.44
N LEU A 79 -5.33 -29.50 7.54
CA LEU A 79 -3.90 -29.17 7.52
C LEU A 79 -3.07 -30.31 6.91
N GLU A 80 -3.36 -31.56 7.27
CA GLU A 80 -2.71 -32.75 6.69
C GLU A 80 -2.95 -32.89 5.19
N GLU A 81 -4.09 -32.39 4.68
CA GLU A 81 -4.44 -32.45 3.26
C GLU A 81 -3.69 -31.43 2.39
N VAL A 82 -3.14 -30.35 2.96
CA VAL A 82 -2.45 -29.28 2.23
C VAL A 82 -0.97 -29.17 2.57
N ALA A 83 -0.52 -29.68 3.71
CA ALA A 83 0.87 -29.64 4.11
C ALA A 83 1.70 -30.72 3.39
N GLU A 84 2.84 -30.32 2.82
CA GLU A 84 3.82 -31.24 2.24
C GLU A 84 4.76 -31.78 3.34
N GLY A 85 4.20 -32.51 4.30
CA GLY A 85 4.93 -33.14 5.40
C GLY A 85 4.62 -32.56 6.78
N PRO A 86 5.45 -32.86 7.80
CA PRO A 86 5.18 -32.45 9.17
C PRO A 86 5.16 -30.93 9.33
N ILE A 87 4.09 -30.40 9.93
CA ILE A 87 3.96 -28.97 10.23
C ILE A 87 4.83 -28.63 11.45
N PRO A 88 5.89 -27.82 11.27
CA PRO A 88 6.81 -27.50 12.36
C PRO A 88 6.11 -26.64 13.41
N ASP A 89 6.65 -26.70 14.63
CA ASP A 89 6.22 -25.77 15.68
C ASP A 89 6.71 -24.36 15.38
N ILE A 90 5.97 -23.37 15.89
CA ILE A 90 6.26 -21.96 15.63
C ILE A 90 7.64 -21.62 16.20
N THR A 91 8.48 -20.99 15.38
CA THR A 91 9.74 -20.41 15.84
C THR A 91 9.66 -18.91 15.64
N ARG A 92 9.88 -18.13 16.71
CA ARG A 92 9.86 -16.67 16.65
C ARG A 92 11.17 -16.21 16.02
N GLN A 93 11.09 -15.54 14.87
CA GLN A 93 12.27 -15.19 14.09
C GLN A 93 12.24 -13.73 13.62
N ALA A 94 13.41 -13.12 13.57
CA ALA A 94 13.65 -11.86 12.88
C ALA A 94 14.32 -12.13 11.53
N ASP A 95 13.88 -11.44 10.49
CA ASP A 95 14.56 -11.31 9.21
C ASP A 95 15.21 -9.92 9.14
N ALA A 96 16.44 -9.84 8.65
CA ALA A 96 17.23 -8.62 8.69
C ALA A 96 18.10 -8.41 7.45
N ASP A 97 18.09 -7.17 6.95
CA ASP A 97 18.98 -6.70 5.89
C ASP A 97 20.08 -5.82 6.48
N ILE A 98 21.33 -6.12 6.09
CA ILE A 98 22.52 -5.50 6.68
C ILE A 98 23.47 -5.10 5.56
N ILE A 99 24.11 -3.95 5.70
CA ILE A 99 25.10 -3.42 4.76
C ILE A 99 26.44 -3.26 5.48
N CYS A 100 27.50 -3.80 4.88
CA CYS A 100 28.87 -3.57 5.34
C CYS A 100 29.32 -2.15 4.95
N PRO A 101 29.58 -1.25 5.91
CA PRO A 101 29.97 0.13 5.63
C PRO A 101 31.36 0.26 5.01
N LEU A 102 32.19 -0.79 5.05
CA LEU A 102 33.54 -0.76 4.47
C LEU A 102 33.58 -1.16 3.00
N THR A 103 32.69 -2.07 2.58
CA THR A 103 32.72 -2.66 1.24
C THR A 103 31.46 -2.38 0.42
N GLY A 104 30.38 -1.89 1.05
CA GLY A 104 29.07 -1.75 0.43
C GLY A 104 28.31 -3.07 0.23
N GLN A 105 28.92 -4.21 0.59
CA GLN A 105 28.29 -5.52 0.44
C GLN A 105 27.09 -5.68 1.40
N SER A 106 25.97 -6.14 0.85
CA SER A 106 24.74 -6.40 1.59
C SER A 106 24.59 -7.88 1.96
N PHE A 107 23.90 -8.15 3.07
CA PHE A 107 23.62 -9.48 3.62
C PHE A 107 22.18 -9.56 4.12
N GLY A 108 21.54 -10.69 3.90
CA GLY A 108 20.34 -11.10 4.63
C GLY A 108 20.72 -11.98 5.83
N ALA A 109 20.00 -11.85 6.94
CA ALA A 109 20.21 -12.66 8.14
C ALA A 109 18.89 -13.05 8.81
N VAL A 110 18.81 -14.29 9.28
CA VAL A 110 17.69 -14.77 10.10
C VAL A 110 18.18 -15.02 11.52
N VAL A 111 17.42 -14.53 12.50
CA VAL A 111 17.71 -14.69 13.92
C VAL A 111 16.56 -15.39 14.61
N ASP A 112 16.84 -16.54 15.24
CA ASP A 112 15.91 -17.19 16.15
C ASP A 112 15.88 -16.40 17.47
N LEU A 113 14.69 -16.09 17.96
CA LEU A 113 14.47 -15.26 19.14
C LEU A 113 13.79 -16.07 20.27
N PRO A 114 14.09 -15.74 21.54
CA PRO A 114 13.27 -16.20 22.66
C PRO A 114 11.80 -15.79 22.48
N SER A 115 10.90 -16.70 22.80
CA SER A 115 9.46 -16.50 22.61
C SER A 115 8.68 -16.89 23.85
N ASN A 116 7.65 -16.12 24.16
CA ASN A 116 6.62 -16.45 25.15
C ASN A 116 5.33 -17.00 24.51
N ILE A 117 5.33 -17.25 23.20
CA ILE A 117 4.20 -17.85 22.48
C ILE A 117 3.99 -19.29 22.99
N PRO A 118 2.80 -19.64 23.51
CA PRO A 118 2.52 -21.00 23.95
C PRO A 118 2.70 -22.02 22.83
N GLY A 119 3.46 -23.09 23.09
CA GLY A 119 3.72 -24.15 22.11
C GLY A 119 4.74 -23.81 21.02
N ALA A 120 5.40 -22.64 21.09
CA ALA A 120 6.52 -22.31 20.21
C ALA A 120 7.81 -23.04 20.62
N THR A 121 8.73 -23.21 19.67
CA THR A 121 10.07 -23.74 19.91
C THR A 121 10.80 -22.92 20.98
N THR A 122 11.32 -23.60 22.01
CA THR A 122 12.06 -22.95 23.10
C THR A 122 13.44 -22.52 22.65
N ILE A 123 13.66 -21.20 22.54
CA ILE A 123 14.96 -20.58 22.32
C ILE A 123 15.32 -19.77 23.57
N ILE A 124 16.50 -20.04 24.15
CA ILE A 124 16.95 -19.37 25.38
C ILE A 124 17.65 -18.05 25.06
N GLU A 125 18.52 -18.07 24.04
CA GLU A 125 19.30 -16.92 23.63
C GLU A 125 19.14 -16.66 22.13
N PRO A 126 19.04 -15.38 21.72
CA PRO A 126 18.99 -15.00 20.31
C PRO A 126 20.17 -15.59 19.52
N LYS A 127 19.89 -16.20 18.37
CA LYS A 127 20.93 -16.87 17.56
C LYS A 127 20.71 -16.66 16.07
N VAL A 128 21.77 -16.21 15.38
CA VAL A 128 21.78 -16.16 13.91
C VAL A 128 21.79 -17.57 13.33
N THR A 129 20.75 -17.90 12.55
CA THR A 129 20.56 -19.21 11.90
C THR A 129 20.81 -19.16 10.40
N SER A 130 20.68 -18.00 9.79
CA SER A 130 21.04 -17.76 8.38
C SER A 130 21.87 -16.48 8.23
N TRP A 131 22.83 -16.51 7.31
CA TRP A 131 23.66 -15.37 6.93
C TRP A 131 24.02 -15.51 5.45
N THR A 132 23.35 -14.74 4.60
CA THR A 132 23.42 -14.87 3.14
C THR A 132 23.96 -13.59 2.53
N GLN A 133 25.07 -13.68 1.80
CA GLN A 133 25.58 -12.57 1.02
C GLN A 133 24.67 -12.33 -0.18
N LEU A 134 24.20 -11.10 -0.36
CA LEU A 134 23.40 -10.74 -1.54
C LEU A 134 24.31 -10.63 -2.78
N GLU A 135 23.76 -10.95 -3.95
CA GLU A 135 24.47 -10.82 -5.22
C GLU A 135 24.88 -9.38 -5.49
N VAL A 136 25.89 -9.20 -6.36
CA VAL A 136 26.29 -7.87 -6.82
C VAL A 136 25.10 -7.21 -7.52
N ASP A 137 24.92 -5.90 -7.30
CA ASP A 137 23.80 -5.09 -7.81
C ASP A 137 22.41 -5.39 -7.21
N ILE A 138 22.31 -6.35 -6.29
CA ILE A 138 21.11 -6.55 -5.48
C ILE A 138 21.20 -5.70 -4.22
N GLN A 139 20.27 -4.76 -4.10
CA GLN A 139 20.28 -3.77 -3.04
C GLN A 139 19.01 -3.88 -2.18
N PRO A 140 19.14 -3.82 -0.84
CA PRO A 140 18.00 -3.56 0.04
C PRO A 140 17.36 -2.20 -0.25
N SER A 141 16.14 -1.98 0.26
CA SER A 141 15.41 -0.70 0.19
C SER A 141 16.25 0.50 0.65
N LEU A 142 15.93 1.74 0.26
CA LEU A 142 16.53 2.95 0.83
C LEU A 142 15.67 3.45 2.00
N GLN A 143 16.27 3.60 3.18
CA GLN A 143 15.58 4.14 4.35
C GLN A 143 15.45 5.67 4.26
N ALA A 144 14.45 6.25 4.95
CA ALA A 144 14.27 7.70 5.01
C ALA A 144 15.52 8.46 5.49
N GLU A 145 16.27 7.94 6.47
CA GLU A 145 17.57 8.51 6.91
C GLU A 145 18.56 8.65 5.74
N GLU A 146 18.57 7.67 4.83
CA GLU A 146 19.45 7.62 3.67
C GLU A 146 18.98 8.57 2.55
N LEU A 147 17.66 8.73 2.37
CA LEU A 147 17.08 9.68 1.41
C LEU A 147 17.30 11.14 1.84
N LEU A 148 17.10 11.44 3.12
CA LEU A 148 17.32 12.78 3.68
C LEU A 148 18.80 13.18 3.66
N TRP A 149 19.71 12.22 3.83
CA TRP A 149 21.15 12.46 3.74
C TRP A 149 21.59 12.95 2.35
N ALA A 150 20.85 12.62 1.29
CA ALA A 150 21.14 13.10 -0.05
C ALA A 150 21.17 14.63 -0.15
N GLU A 151 20.29 15.32 0.60
CA GLU A 151 20.30 16.78 0.66
C GLU A 151 21.61 17.32 1.25
N GLU A 152 22.08 16.73 2.36
CA GLU A 152 23.32 17.15 3.01
C GLU A 152 24.54 16.96 2.11
N VAL A 153 24.59 15.84 1.39
CA VAL A 153 25.64 15.54 0.40
C VAL A 153 25.60 16.56 -0.73
N CYS A 154 24.42 16.76 -1.32
CA CYS A 154 24.25 17.67 -2.44
C CYS A 154 24.52 19.13 -2.06
N LYS A 155 24.27 19.54 -0.81
CA LYS A 155 24.59 20.90 -0.31
C LYS A 155 26.09 21.17 -0.14
N ARG A 156 26.93 20.13 -0.13
CA ARG A 156 28.39 20.23 0.05
C ARG A 156 29.20 19.86 -1.20
N ASP A 157 28.57 19.21 -2.18
CA ASP A 157 29.27 18.70 -3.36
C ASP A 157 29.66 19.81 -4.36
N PRO A 158 30.92 19.85 -4.85
CA PRO A 158 31.35 20.85 -5.82
C PRO A 158 30.69 20.77 -7.21
N LYS A 159 30.28 19.58 -7.67
CA LYS A 159 29.57 19.42 -8.96
C LYS A 159 28.17 20.04 -8.86
N VAL A 160 27.50 19.83 -7.73
CA VAL A 160 26.20 20.45 -7.44
C VAL A 160 26.35 21.97 -7.31
N ARG A 161 27.39 22.47 -6.62
CA ARG A 161 27.68 23.92 -6.56
C ARG A 161 27.75 24.53 -7.95
N LYS A 162 28.53 23.92 -8.85
CA LYS A 162 28.68 24.39 -10.23
C LYS A 162 27.34 24.40 -10.98
N ALA A 163 26.49 23.40 -10.78
CA ALA A 163 25.17 23.35 -11.39
C ALA A 163 24.24 24.46 -10.85
N CYS A 164 24.28 24.72 -9.53
CA CYS A 164 23.54 25.79 -8.88
C CYS A 164 23.98 27.18 -9.39
N ASP A 165 25.29 27.42 -9.44
CA ASP A 165 25.87 28.68 -9.92
C ASP A 165 25.44 28.96 -11.38
N ALA A 166 25.34 27.92 -12.21
CA ALA A 166 24.94 28.04 -13.61
C ALA A 166 23.46 28.41 -13.82
N ILE A 167 22.61 28.22 -12.79
CA ILE A 167 21.20 28.62 -12.80
C ILE A 167 20.89 29.79 -11.86
N GLY A 168 21.93 30.38 -11.25
CA GLY A 168 21.78 31.53 -10.36
C GLY A 168 21.13 31.23 -9.00
N ILE A 169 21.17 29.98 -8.53
CA ILE A 169 20.67 29.58 -7.22
C ILE A 169 21.83 29.36 -6.27
N LYS A 170 21.72 29.79 -5.01
CA LYS A 170 22.72 29.46 -4.00
C LYS A 170 22.53 28.00 -3.60
N GLN A 171 23.61 27.23 -3.56
CA GLN A 171 23.55 25.81 -3.15
C GLN A 171 22.93 25.61 -1.74
N GLU A 172 22.99 26.60 -0.85
CA GLU A 172 22.38 26.50 0.49
C GLU A 172 20.85 26.56 0.45
N ASP A 173 20.29 27.18 -0.58
CA ASP A 173 18.85 27.37 -0.79
C ASP A 173 18.20 26.17 -1.51
N ILE A 174 18.97 25.12 -1.87
CA ILE A 174 18.40 23.93 -2.49
C ILE A 174 17.65 23.07 -1.46
N ALA A 175 16.61 22.41 -1.92
CA ALA A 175 16.00 21.26 -1.28
C ALA A 175 16.16 20.04 -2.21
N VAL A 176 16.27 18.84 -1.64
CA VAL A 176 16.55 17.64 -2.43
C VAL A 176 15.63 16.50 -2.03
N ASP A 177 14.88 16.01 -3.02
CA ASP A 177 14.19 14.73 -2.90
C ASP A 177 15.12 13.63 -3.40
N GLY A 178 15.73 12.88 -2.47
CA GLY A 178 16.49 11.67 -2.75
C GLY A 178 15.55 10.51 -3.10
N TRP A 179 15.76 9.90 -4.26
CA TRP A 179 14.94 8.78 -4.76
C TRP A 179 15.83 7.59 -5.06
N CYS A 180 15.28 6.37 -4.95
CA CYS A 180 15.87 5.20 -5.58
C CYS A 180 16.08 5.51 -7.07
N ILE A 181 17.21 5.08 -7.63
CA ILE A 181 17.49 5.35 -9.05
C ILE A 181 16.60 4.53 -10.00
N GLY A 182 15.85 3.57 -9.47
CA GLY A 182 15.15 2.56 -10.25
C GLY A 182 16.15 1.53 -10.79
N HIS A 183 16.82 1.86 -11.90
CA HIS A 183 17.92 1.08 -12.46
C HIS A 183 18.74 1.98 -13.39
N ASP A 184 20.08 1.85 -13.36
CA ASP A 184 21.00 2.65 -14.18
C ASP A 184 22.31 1.89 -14.41
N ASP A 185 22.55 1.49 -15.67
CA ASP A 185 23.68 0.65 -16.07
C ASP A 185 25.06 1.34 -15.97
N ARG A 186 25.09 2.67 -15.75
CA ARG A 186 26.34 3.45 -15.79
C ARG A 186 27.25 3.19 -14.59
N PHE A 187 26.69 2.73 -13.48
CA PHE A 187 27.40 2.63 -12.21
C PHE A 187 27.24 1.25 -11.55
N PRO A 188 27.72 0.18 -12.20
CA PRO A 188 27.63 -1.17 -11.66
C PRO A 188 28.35 -1.28 -10.31
N GLY A 189 27.79 -2.06 -9.40
CA GLY A 189 28.25 -2.29 -8.04
C GLY A 189 27.98 -1.15 -7.06
N ARG A 190 27.36 -0.04 -7.49
CA ARG A 190 27.07 1.12 -6.62
C ARG A 190 25.63 1.05 -6.11
N ARG A 191 25.40 1.62 -4.92
CA ARG A 191 24.06 1.77 -4.32
C ARG A 191 23.57 3.18 -4.62
N LEU A 192 22.62 3.35 -5.51
CA LEU A 192 22.41 4.63 -6.20
C LEU A 192 21.16 5.36 -5.73
N GLN A 193 21.30 6.68 -5.60
CA GLN A 193 20.19 7.62 -5.52
C GLN A 193 20.20 8.57 -6.71
N GLN A 194 19.02 8.92 -7.20
CA GLN A 194 18.82 10.10 -8.04
C GLN A 194 18.19 11.21 -7.20
N CYS A 195 18.70 12.42 -7.34
CA CYS A 195 18.38 13.55 -6.47
C CYS A 195 17.65 14.61 -7.30
N PHE A 196 16.34 14.73 -7.10
CA PHE A 196 15.56 15.80 -7.71
C PHE A 196 15.78 17.10 -6.94
N MET A 197 16.18 18.14 -7.67
CA MET A 197 16.65 19.39 -7.09
C MET A 197 15.56 20.44 -7.18
N PHE A 198 15.32 21.12 -6.08
CA PHE A 198 14.38 22.24 -5.97
C PHE A 198 15.06 23.41 -5.29
N ALA A 199 14.55 24.63 -5.50
CA ALA A 199 14.93 25.78 -4.69
C ALA A 199 13.86 26.05 -3.62
N ARG A 200 14.29 26.44 -2.42
CA ARG A 200 13.42 26.97 -1.38
C ARG A 200 13.84 28.41 -1.11
N LEU A 201 13.10 29.36 -1.67
CA LEU A 201 13.52 30.76 -1.71
C LEU A 201 13.29 31.50 -0.38
N ARG A 202 12.45 30.96 0.49
CA ARG A 202 12.25 31.41 1.87
C ARG A 202 11.85 30.27 2.82
N PRO A 203 11.96 30.45 4.15
CA PRO A 203 11.46 29.46 5.11
C PRO A 203 9.96 29.19 4.92
N GLY A 204 9.60 27.91 4.83
CA GLY A 204 8.22 27.44 4.66
C GLY A 204 7.66 27.53 3.24
N ASP A 205 8.46 27.97 2.26
CA ASP A 205 8.06 28.01 0.86
C ASP A 205 7.86 26.62 0.27
N ASN A 206 6.89 26.51 -0.66
CA ASN A 206 6.66 25.30 -1.43
C ASN A 206 7.81 25.07 -2.42
N LEU A 207 8.76 24.23 -2.04
CA LEU A 207 9.93 23.90 -2.86
C LEU A 207 9.56 23.39 -4.27
N TYR A 208 8.43 22.69 -4.40
CA TYR A 208 8.00 22.13 -5.67
C TYR A 208 7.61 23.22 -6.68
N ALA A 209 7.35 24.46 -6.26
CA ALA A 209 7.12 25.58 -7.17
C ALA A 209 8.41 26.00 -7.92
N HIS A 210 9.57 25.55 -7.46
CA HIS A 210 10.87 25.96 -7.97
C HIS A 210 11.76 24.77 -8.37
N PRO A 211 11.31 23.88 -9.28
CA PRO A 211 12.14 22.77 -9.75
C PRO A 211 13.38 23.30 -10.47
N CYS A 212 14.54 22.73 -10.17
CA CYS A 212 15.78 23.00 -10.88
C CYS A 212 15.88 22.13 -12.14
N ASP A 213 16.71 22.55 -13.09
CA ASP A 213 16.82 21.93 -14.42
C ASP A 213 17.90 20.82 -14.51
N PHE A 214 18.20 20.17 -13.38
CA PHE A 214 19.18 19.10 -13.27
C PHE A 214 18.83 18.07 -12.21
N VAL A 215 19.39 16.88 -12.37
CA VAL A 215 19.23 15.75 -11.46
C VAL A 215 20.62 15.23 -11.10
N ALA A 216 20.99 15.22 -9.83
CA ALA A 216 22.25 14.59 -9.41
C ALA A 216 22.06 13.08 -9.26
N VAL A 217 23.12 12.31 -9.52
CA VAL A 217 23.19 10.89 -9.18
C VAL A 217 24.32 10.71 -8.20
N MET A 218 24.03 10.07 -7.07
CA MET A 218 25.00 9.82 -6.02
C MET A 218 25.06 8.34 -5.64
N ASP A 219 26.22 7.94 -5.14
CA ASP A 219 26.38 6.68 -4.44
C ASP A 219 25.99 6.86 -2.96
N SER A 220 24.87 6.28 -2.62
CA SER A 220 24.25 6.23 -1.30
C SER A 220 25.06 5.43 -0.26
N HIS A 221 26.10 4.73 -0.69
CA HIS A 221 27.06 4.12 0.21
C HIS A 221 28.19 5.09 0.62
N SER A 222 28.86 5.71 -0.36
CA SER A 222 30.05 6.55 -0.14
C SER A 222 29.76 8.04 0.04
N GLY A 223 28.59 8.52 -0.38
CA GLY A 223 28.25 9.94 -0.43
C GLY A 223 28.88 10.68 -1.63
N GLU A 224 29.45 9.95 -2.59
CA GLU A 224 30.02 10.54 -3.79
C GLU A 224 28.91 10.93 -4.78
N VAL A 225 28.84 12.20 -5.18
CA VAL A 225 28.03 12.62 -6.35
C VAL A 225 28.76 12.20 -7.62
N LEU A 226 28.22 11.21 -8.32
CA LEU A 226 28.84 10.56 -9.48
C LEU A 226 28.70 11.41 -10.75
N THR A 227 27.49 11.92 -11.01
CA THR A 227 27.20 12.75 -12.18
C THR A 227 26.06 13.73 -11.91
N ILE A 228 25.95 14.75 -12.77
CA ILE A 228 24.78 15.61 -12.87
C ILE A 228 24.17 15.39 -14.26
N ASP A 229 22.96 14.85 -14.29
CA ASP A 229 22.19 14.67 -15.51
C ASP A 229 21.38 15.95 -15.81
N TYR A 230 21.37 16.33 -17.08
CA TYR A 230 20.79 17.59 -17.55
C TYR A 230 19.71 17.32 -18.60
N PRO A 231 18.44 17.13 -18.21
CA PRO A 231 17.37 16.79 -19.14
C PRO A 231 17.30 17.79 -20.30
N HIS A 232 17.14 17.27 -21.53
CA HIS A 232 17.00 18.08 -22.74
C HIS A 232 15.63 18.76 -22.79
N LEU A 233 15.55 19.87 -23.54
CA LEU A 233 14.30 20.59 -23.76
C LEU A 233 13.34 19.74 -24.62
N ASN A 234 12.06 20.03 -24.49
CA ASN A 234 11.04 19.57 -25.40
C ASN A 234 11.34 20.02 -26.84
N PRO A 235 11.20 19.11 -27.81
CA PRO A 235 11.39 19.46 -29.22
C PRO A 235 10.28 20.41 -29.68
N LYS A 236 10.61 21.32 -30.60
CA LYS A 236 9.58 22.09 -31.31
C LYS A 236 8.89 21.22 -32.35
N ASP A 237 7.73 21.67 -32.82
CA ASP A 237 7.00 21.00 -33.89
C ASP A 237 7.89 20.75 -35.11
N GLY A 238 8.01 19.47 -35.49
CA GLY A 238 8.83 19.02 -36.61
C GLY A 238 10.31 18.74 -36.30
N GLU A 239 10.77 18.95 -35.06
CA GLU A 239 12.11 18.55 -34.61
C GLU A 239 12.15 17.07 -34.19
N ALA A 240 13.36 16.50 -34.13
CA ALA A 240 13.56 15.14 -33.64
C ALA A 240 13.21 15.04 -32.15
N PRO A 241 12.70 13.90 -31.65
CA PRO A 241 12.43 13.71 -30.24
C PRO A 241 13.67 13.94 -29.37
N ALA A 242 13.47 14.48 -28.17
CA ALA A 242 14.52 14.56 -27.17
C ALA A 242 15.11 13.16 -26.87
N PRO A 243 16.42 13.07 -26.58
CA PRO A 243 17.08 11.78 -26.39
C PRO A 243 16.48 11.01 -25.20
N SER A 244 16.15 9.74 -25.42
CA SER A 244 15.56 8.86 -24.41
C SER A 244 16.54 7.88 -23.77
N SER A 245 17.82 7.89 -24.19
CA SER A 245 18.88 7.04 -23.64
C SER A 245 20.10 7.87 -23.25
N GLU A 246 20.92 7.37 -22.34
CA GLU A 246 22.17 8.03 -21.97
C GLU A 246 23.10 8.22 -23.18
N LYS A 247 23.28 7.20 -24.02
CA LYS A 247 24.09 7.31 -25.23
C LYS A 247 23.61 8.43 -26.16
N ALA A 248 22.29 8.57 -26.35
CA ALA A 248 21.75 9.65 -27.17
C ALA A 248 21.86 11.01 -26.45
N HIS A 249 21.66 11.03 -25.13
CA HIS A 249 21.76 12.21 -24.29
C HIS A 249 23.18 12.82 -24.33
N THR A 250 24.20 11.98 -24.23
CA THR A 250 25.62 12.36 -24.23
C THR A 250 26.16 12.70 -25.63
N ALA A 251 25.52 12.20 -26.70
CA ALA A 251 25.90 12.51 -28.08
C ALA A 251 25.45 13.91 -28.54
N LEU A 252 24.49 14.52 -27.84
CA LEU A 252 23.99 15.87 -28.15
C LEU A 252 24.75 16.93 -27.36
N ALA A 253 24.88 18.12 -27.95
CA ALA A 253 25.48 19.27 -27.28
C ALA A 253 24.68 19.63 -26.02
N SER A 254 25.39 20.07 -24.97
CA SER A 254 24.74 20.61 -23.77
C SER A 254 23.95 21.86 -24.12
N ARG A 255 22.72 21.95 -23.60
CA ARG A 255 21.90 23.16 -23.69
C ARG A 255 22.33 24.22 -22.67
N ASP A 256 21.92 25.46 -22.93
CA ASP A 256 22.00 26.53 -21.95
C ASP A 256 21.21 26.20 -20.68
N ARG A 257 21.72 26.70 -19.55
CA ARG A 257 21.14 26.54 -18.21
C ARG A 257 20.13 27.64 -17.94
N TYR A 258 19.10 27.34 -17.16
CA TYR A 258 18.07 28.34 -16.84
C TYR A 258 17.69 28.30 -15.36
N PRO A 259 17.36 29.46 -14.76
CA PRO A 259 16.90 29.53 -13.38
C PRO A 259 15.59 28.78 -13.19
N PRO A 260 15.27 28.28 -11.99
CA PRO A 260 13.97 27.70 -11.71
C PRO A 260 12.85 28.74 -11.93
N PRO A 261 11.59 28.31 -12.07
CA PRO A 261 10.45 29.22 -11.93
C PRO A 261 10.55 29.96 -10.58
N LEU A 262 10.23 31.26 -10.54
CA LEU A 262 10.31 32.08 -9.32
C LEU A 262 8.93 32.43 -8.75
N GLU A 263 7.86 32.10 -9.47
CA GLU A 263 6.49 32.32 -9.01
C GLU A 263 6.20 31.33 -7.88
N ALA A 264 5.80 31.86 -6.73
CA ALA A 264 5.45 31.05 -5.58
C ALA A 264 4.08 30.36 -5.79
N ALA A 265 3.94 29.15 -5.29
CA ALA A 265 2.66 28.43 -5.29
C ALA A 265 2.47 27.74 -3.93
N ASN A 266 2.20 28.53 -2.91
CA ASN A 266 2.09 28.07 -1.53
C ASN A 266 0.68 27.57 -1.19
N TYR A 267 0.58 26.56 -0.31
CA TYR A 267 -0.70 26.01 0.16
C TYR A 267 -0.93 26.20 1.68
N LEU A 268 0.12 26.56 2.43
CA LEU A 268 -0.02 26.88 3.86
C LEU A 268 -0.68 28.27 4.00
N PRO A 269 -1.75 28.43 4.79
CA PRO A 269 -2.46 29.71 4.92
C PRO A 269 -1.55 30.90 5.25
N GLU A 270 -0.58 30.70 6.15
CA GLU A 270 0.39 31.70 6.55
C GLU A 270 1.38 32.06 5.44
N GLN A 271 1.69 31.15 4.52
CA GLN A 271 2.54 31.41 3.36
C GLN A 271 1.77 32.08 2.24
N ILE A 272 0.53 31.64 1.97
CA ILE A 272 -0.35 32.29 0.99
C ILE A 272 -0.58 33.75 1.40
N ALA A 273 -0.78 34.04 2.68
CA ALA A 273 -0.95 35.40 3.16
C ALA A 273 0.26 36.33 2.90
N LEU A 274 1.47 35.78 2.73
CA LEU A 274 2.66 36.55 2.35
C LEU A 274 2.65 36.93 0.87
N ASP A 275 2.15 36.04 0.00
CA ASP A 275 2.10 36.24 -1.45
C ASP A 275 0.82 37.00 -1.87
N GLU A 276 -0.29 36.76 -1.16
CA GLU A 276 -1.62 37.30 -1.40
C GLU A 276 -2.19 37.93 -0.11
N PRO A 277 -1.93 39.21 0.18
CA PRO A 277 -2.33 39.85 1.44
C PRO A 277 -3.85 39.90 1.70
N ASN A 278 -4.67 39.66 0.67
CA ASN A 278 -6.12 39.64 0.77
C ASN A 278 -6.69 38.22 1.00
N PHE A 279 -5.84 37.19 1.02
CA PHE A 279 -6.26 35.82 1.27
C PHE A 279 -6.90 35.69 2.66
N LYS A 280 -8.02 34.96 2.72
CA LYS A 280 -8.73 34.67 3.96
C LYS A 280 -9.20 33.22 3.95
N VAL A 281 -8.86 32.49 5.01
CA VAL A 281 -9.45 31.16 5.26
C VAL A 281 -10.96 31.31 5.44
N ARG A 282 -11.71 30.34 4.92
CA ARG A 282 -13.18 30.31 5.02
C ARG A 282 -13.61 30.28 6.49
N THR A 283 -14.65 31.03 6.83
CA THR A 283 -15.16 31.18 8.22
C THR A 283 -16.59 30.65 8.39
N ASP A 284 -17.16 30.06 7.34
CA ASP A 284 -18.54 29.60 7.26
C ASP A 284 -18.70 28.10 7.61
N LEU A 285 -17.62 27.32 7.64
CA LEU A 285 -17.62 25.93 8.10
C LEU A 285 -17.95 25.86 9.60
N LYS A 286 -19.02 25.14 9.94
CA LYS A 286 -19.45 24.90 11.32
C LYS A 286 -18.80 23.61 11.84
N PRO A 287 -18.45 23.52 13.13
CA PRO A 287 -17.89 22.30 13.71
C PRO A 287 -18.81 21.07 13.50
N LEU A 288 -18.20 19.92 13.21
CA LEU A 288 -18.84 18.62 13.15
C LEU A 288 -18.19 17.72 14.22
N HIS A 289 -18.94 17.39 15.27
CA HIS A 289 -18.48 16.52 16.35
C HIS A 289 -18.98 15.10 16.11
N VAL A 290 -18.07 14.12 16.17
CA VAL A 290 -18.37 12.68 16.12
C VAL A 290 -18.12 12.12 17.52
N GLU A 291 -19.18 11.72 18.21
CA GLU A 291 -19.13 11.31 19.61
C GLU A 291 -19.73 9.92 19.80
N GLN A 292 -19.05 9.07 20.58
CA GLN A 292 -19.53 7.75 21.01
C GLN A 292 -19.71 7.75 22.53
N PRO A 293 -20.88 8.19 23.06
CA PRO A 293 -21.06 8.46 24.49
C PRO A 293 -20.97 7.21 25.38
N GLU A 294 -21.17 6.02 24.80
CA GLU A 294 -21.11 4.73 25.50
C GLU A 294 -19.81 3.95 25.19
N GLY A 295 -18.85 4.60 24.52
CA GLY A 295 -17.63 3.97 24.04
C GLY A 295 -17.78 3.31 22.66
N VAL A 296 -16.74 2.58 22.26
CA VAL A 296 -16.65 1.90 20.97
C VAL A 296 -17.23 0.49 21.03
N SER A 297 -17.65 -0.04 19.87
CA SER A 297 -18.25 -1.38 19.73
C SER A 297 -17.22 -2.45 19.35
N PHE A 298 -15.94 -2.09 19.23
CA PHE A 298 -14.83 -3.01 19.00
C PHE A 298 -14.02 -3.23 20.28
N ALA A 299 -13.31 -4.35 20.34
CA ALA A 299 -12.37 -4.67 21.40
C ALA A 299 -11.02 -5.10 20.82
N LEU A 300 -9.95 -4.82 21.55
CA LEU A 300 -8.59 -5.24 21.25
C LEU A 300 -8.05 -6.09 22.41
N ASP A 301 -7.63 -7.33 22.11
CA ASP A 301 -6.77 -8.15 22.98
C ASP A 301 -5.38 -8.22 22.34
N GLY A 302 -4.43 -7.42 22.85
CA GLY A 302 -3.18 -7.17 22.16
C GLY A 302 -3.43 -6.58 20.77
N ARG A 303 -3.12 -7.34 19.73
CA ARG A 303 -3.37 -6.98 18.32
C ARG A 303 -4.51 -7.76 17.68
N VAL A 304 -5.29 -8.52 18.45
CA VAL A 304 -6.49 -9.20 17.96
C VAL A 304 -7.68 -8.28 18.14
N LEU A 305 -8.28 -7.87 17.02
CA LEU A 305 -9.44 -7.00 16.92
C LEU A 305 -10.71 -7.86 16.83
N SER A 306 -11.74 -7.50 17.58
CA SER A 306 -13.07 -8.10 17.51
C SER A 306 -14.13 -7.00 17.38
N TRP A 307 -15.01 -7.09 16.39
CA TRP A 307 -16.03 -6.07 16.13
C TRP A 307 -17.19 -6.67 15.33
N GLN A 308 -18.41 -6.60 15.85
CA GLN A 308 -19.65 -6.91 15.10
C GLN A 308 -19.54 -8.21 14.28
N LYS A 309 -19.24 -9.32 14.96
CA LYS A 309 -18.99 -10.67 14.41
C LYS A 309 -17.65 -10.88 13.69
N TRP A 310 -16.91 -9.82 13.35
CA TRP A 310 -15.55 -9.94 12.83
C TRP A 310 -14.53 -10.23 13.93
N LYS A 311 -13.53 -11.03 13.58
CA LYS A 311 -12.30 -11.19 14.36
C LYS A 311 -11.09 -11.27 13.43
N LEU A 312 -10.00 -10.59 13.78
CA LEU A 312 -8.79 -10.52 12.97
C LEU A 312 -7.56 -10.10 13.79
N HIS A 313 -6.38 -10.42 13.29
CA HIS A 313 -5.09 -9.93 13.81
C HIS A 313 -4.61 -8.70 13.01
N VAL A 314 -4.13 -7.68 13.71
CA VAL A 314 -3.62 -6.41 13.15
C VAL A 314 -2.09 -6.38 13.22
N GLY A 315 -1.46 -6.88 12.15
CA GLY A 315 -0.02 -6.87 11.94
C GLY A 315 0.49 -5.57 11.32
N TYR A 316 1.82 -5.45 11.28
CA TYR A 316 2.51 -4.32 10.66
C TYR A 316 3.92 -4.73 10.20
N SER A 317 4.37 -4.27 9.04
CA SER A 317 5.76 -4.43 8.58
C SER A 317 6.31 -3.11 8.04
N TYR A 318 7.64 -2.95 8.05
CA TYR A 318 8.29 -1.77 7.47
C TYR A 318 7.99 -1.62 5.97
N ARG A 319 7.76 -2.74 5.29
CA ARG A 319 7.57 -2.80 3.85
C ARG A 319 6.12 -2.50 3.46
N GLU A 320 5.19 -3.37 3.85
CA GLU A 320 3.78 -3.31 3.42
C GLU A 320 2.93 -2.36 4.27
N GLY A 321 3.44 -1.92 5.43
CA GLY A 321 2.64 -1.21 6.42
C GLY A 321 1.66 -2.17 7.08
N LEU A 322 0.35 -1.87 6.99
CA LEU A 322 -0.71 -2.67 7.62
C LEU A 322 -0.85 -4.06 6.96
N VAL A 323 -0.91 -5.10 7.80
CA VAL A 323 -1.16 -6.48 7.37
C VAL A 323 -2.25 -7.06 8.24
N LEU A 324 -3.37 -7.50 7.63
CA LEU A 324 -4.49 -8.10 8.35
C LEU A 324 -4.45 -9.61 8.16
N SER A 325 -4.55 -10.36 9.26
CA SER A 325 -4.38 -11.82 9.23
C SER A 325 -5.42 -12.56 10.07
N ASN A 326 -5.58 -13.87 9.84
CA ASN A 326 -6.52 -14.72 10.59
C ASN A 326 -7.94 -14.12 10.67
N ILE A 327 -8.46 -13.66 9.53
CA ILE A 327 -9.75 -12.96 9.45
C ILE A 327 -10.87 -13.99 9.42
N THR A 328 -11.78 -13.86 10.38
CA THR A 328 -12.94 -14.74 10.57
C THR A 328 -14.22 -13.92 10.79
N TYR A 329 -15.36 -14.58 10.59
CA TYR A 329 -16.68 -14.03 10.86
C TYR A 329 -17.52 -15.02 11.66
N HIS A 330 -18.09 -14.58 12.77
CA HIS A 330 -19.01 -15.37 13.57
C HIS A 330 -20.41 -15.40 12.95
N ASP A 331 -20.79 -16.55 12.41
CA ASP A 331 -22.11 -16.81 11.86
C ASP A 331 -22.93 -17.60 12.88
N ASP A 332 -24.04 -17.05 13.38
CA ASP A 332 -24.80 -17.63 14.50
C ASP A 332 -25.24 -19.09 14.25
N GLU A 333 -25.48 -19.47 13.00
CA GLU A 333 -25.89 -20.83 12.61
C GLU A 333 -24.70 -21.80 12.47
N ASN A 334 -23.49 -21.28 12.19
CA ASN A 334 -22.32 -22.07 11.77
C ASN A 334 -21.07 -21.88 12.65
N GLY A 335 -21.12 -20.99 13.65
CA GLY A 335 -20.01 -20.64 14.52
C GLY A 335 -18.98 -19.71 13.85
N GLU A 336 -17.72 -19.81 14.30
CA GLU A 336 -16.62 -19.01 13.75
C GLU A 336 -16.21 -19.55 12.38
N ARG A 337 -16.33 -18.72 11.34
CA ARG A 337 -16.05 -19.13 9.96
C ARG A 337 -14.83 -18.41 9.42
N PRO A 338 -13.80 -19.14 8.92
CA PRO A 338 -12.63 -18.52 8.34
C PRO A 338 -12.92 -17.90 6.97
N LEU A 339 -12.28 -16.76 6.70
CA LEU A 339 -12.45 -15.99 5.47
C LEU A 339 -11.14 -15.77 4.73
N PHE A 340 -10.18 -15.11 5.36
CA PHE A 340 -8.90 -14.77 4.76
C PHE A 340 -7.78 -15.02 5.77
N TYR A 341 -6.76 -15.76 5.37
CA TYR A 341 -5.56 -15.90 6.18
C TYR A 341 -4.77 -14.59 6.23
N ARG A 342 -4.68 -13.86 5.12
CA ARG A 342 -3.91 -12.62 4.99
C ARG A 342 -4.43 -11.67 3.91
N LEU A 343 -4.51 -10.38 4.23
CA LEU A 343 -4.76 -9.27 3.31
C LEU A 343 -3.67 -8.19 3.49
N SER A 344 -3.05 -7.74 2.40
CA SER A 344 -2.08 -6.62 2.42
C SER A 344 -1.85 -6.01 1.04
N VAL A 345 -1.26 -4.81 0.99
CA VAL A 345 -0.71 -4.22 -0.24
C VAL A 345 0.75 -4.67 -0.37
N ALA A 346 1.01 -5.64 -1.24
CA ALA A 346 2.29 -6.32 -1.33
C ALA A 346 3.34 -5.57 -2.18
N GLU A 347 2.89 -4.71 -3.09
CA GLU A 347 3.77 -3.86 -3.90
C GLU A 347 2.99 -2.66 -4.46
N MET A 348 3.72 -1.61 -4.83
CA MET A 348 3.22 -0.46 -5.58
C MET A 348 4.26 -0.08 -6.64
N VAL A 349 3.84 0.41 -7.81
CA VAL A 349 4.74 1.04 -8.79
C VAL A 349 4.11 2.31 -9.37
N VAL A 350 4.91 3.37 -9.50
CA VAL A 350 4.46 4.68 -10.01
C VAL A 350 5.21 5.07 -11.31
N PRO A 351 4.91 4.44 -12.46
CA PRO A 351 5.65 4.69 -13.68
C PRO A 351 5.25 6.01 -14.35
N TYR A 352 6.24 6.85 -14.64
CA TYR A 352 6.06 8.09 -15.39
C TYR A 352 6.21 7.87 -16.90
N GLY A 353 5.42 8.61 -17.68
CA GLY A 353 5.31 8.47 -19.13
C GLY A 353 6.25 9.35 -19.95
N LYS A 354 7.12 10.16 -19.34
CA LYS A 354 8.04 11.05 -20.06
C LYS A 354 9.25 10.26 -20.59
N PRO A 355 9.43 10.14 -21.93
CA PRO A 355 10.49 9.31 -22.50
C PRO A 355 11.88 9.96 -22.44
N THR A 356 11.96 11.29 -22.32
CA THR A 356 13.24 12.02 -22.31
C THR A 356 14.14 11.58 -21.15
N PHE A 357 15.41 11.35 -21.44
CA PHE A 357 16.41 11.03 -20.43
C PHE A 357 16.56 12.21 -19.43
N PRO A 358 16.58 11.96 -18.11
CA PRO A 358 16.59 10.66 -17.43
C PRO A 358 15.22 10.21 -16.87
N HIS A 359 14.10 10.81 -17.28
CA HIS A 359 12.80 10.61 -16.63
C HIS A 359 12.26 9.18 -16.73
N HIS A 360 12.76 8.35 -17.63
CA HIS A 360 12.49 6.90 -17.64
C HIS A 360 12.83 6.22 -16.30
N ARG A 361 13.72 6.79 -15.47
CA ARG A 361 14.04 6.30 -14.11
C ARG A 361 12.98 6.62 -13.06
N LYS A 362 11.97 7.42 -13.39
CA LYS A 362 10.84 7.71 -12.49
C LYS A 362 9.80 6.59 -12.62
N HIS A 363 9.98 5.54 -11.83
CA HIS A 363 9.04 4.42 -11.70
C HIS A 363 9.22 3.76 -10.34
N ALA A 364 9.05 4.57 -9.29
CA ALA A 364 9.29 4.16 -7.92
C ALA A 364 8.44 2.95 -7.55
N PHE A 365 9.05 1.98 -6.88
CA PHE A 365 8.35 0.86 -6.25
C PHE A 365 8.15 1.17 -4.77
N ASP A 366 7.21 2.04 -4.41
CA ASP A 366 7.22 2.66 -3.08
C ASP A 366 7.23 1.67 -1.92
N THR A 367 6.53 0.54 -2.07
CA THR A 367 6.56 -0.55 -1.10
C THR A 367 7.94 -1.23 -1.06
N GLY A 368 8.49 -1.73 -2.17
CA GLY A 368 9.76 -2.47 -2.17
C GLY A 368 11.06 -1.66 -2.16
N GLU A 369 11.04 -0.43 -2.66
CA GLU A 369 12.20 0.46 -2.75
C GLU A 369 12.37 1.33 -1.49
N TYR A 370 11.29 1.68 -0.80
CA TYR A 370 11.33 2.56 0.38
C TYR A 370 10.71 1.93 1.63
N GLY A 371 9.64 1.16 1.45
CA GLY A 371 8.86 0.60 2.55
C GLY A 371 7.79 1.58 3.02
N ILE A 372 6.57 1.46 2.50
CA ILE A 372 5.44 2.34 2.86
C ILE A 372 5.09 2.28 4.35
N GLY A 373 5.44 1.20 5.05
CA GLY A 373 5.29 1.10 6.50
C GLY A 373 6.32 1.94 7.27
N ALA A 374 7.57 2.00 6.77
CA ALA A 374 8.59 2.87 7.33
C ALA A 374 8.36 4.35 6.99
N LEU A 375 7.62 4.64 5.91
CA LEU A 375 7.21 5.98 5.49
C LEU A 375 5.87 6.43 6.07
N ALA A 376 5.25 5.65 6.96
CA ALA A 376 3.96 6.01 7.53
C ALA A 376 4.06 7.25 8.42
N ASN A 377 3.00 8.07 8.41
CA ASN A 377 2.90 9.21 9.30
C ASN A 377 2.52 8.77 10.71
N SER A 378 2.93 9.57 11.70
CA SER A 378 2.29 9.56 13.01
C SER A 378 0.94 10.27 12.91
N LEU A 379 -0.15 9.52 13.05
CA LEU A 379 -1.50 10.04 12.87
C LEU A 379 -1.95 10.86 14.09
N GLU A 380 -2.48 12.05 13.84
CA GLU A 380 -2.95 12.98 14.87
C GLU A 380 -4.46 12.86 15.14
N LEU A 381 -4.81 12.85 16.43
CA LEU A 381 -6.19 12.79 16.91
C LEU A 381 -6.95 14.07 16.58
N GLY A 382 -8.09 13.92 15.89
CA GLY A 382 -8.95 15.03 15.49
C GLY A 382 -8.55 15.72 14.17
N CYS A 383 -7.40 15.36 13.60
CA CYS A 383 -6.92 15.83 12.30
C CYS A 383 -6.97 14.72 11.25
N ASP A 384 -6.11 13.70 11.38
CA ASP A 384 -6.06 12.56 10.46
C ASP A 384 -7.18 11.55 10.74
N CYS A 385 -7.51 11.39 12.02
CA CYS A 385 -8.57 10.50 12.48
C CYS A 385 -9.55 11.22 13.41
N LEU A 386 -10.82 11.30 13.01
CA LEU A 386 -11.89 11.99 13.74
C LEU A 386 -12.78 10.98 14.50
N GLY A 387 -13.11 11.28 15.76
CA GLY A 387 -14.01 10.46 16.58
C GLY A 387 -13.31 9.77 17.76
N SER A 388 -13.77 8.57 18.13
CA SER A 388 -13.19 7.77 19.20
C SER A 388 -12.17 6.77 18.65
N ILE A 389 -10.88 7.08 18.81
CA ILE A 389 -9.79 6.40 18.11
C ILE A 389 -8.98 5.50 19.03
N SER A 390 -8.67 4.28 18.56
CA SER A 390 -7.61 3.45 19.10
C SER A 390 -6.39 3.48 18.17
N TYR A 391 -5.21 3.64 18.74
CA TYR A 391 -3.96 3.68 17.98
C TYR A 391 -3.05 2.50 18.29
N LEU A 392 -2.29 2.05 17.30
CA LEU A 392 -1.18 1.11 17.48
C LEU A 392 0.11 1.73 16.94
N ASP A 393 1.18 1.58 17.71
CA ASP A 393 2.53 2.00 17.33
C ASP A 393 3.20 0.97 16.39
N ALA A 394 4.21 1.42 15.66
CA ALA A 394 5.12 0.57 14.90
C ALA A 394 6.58 0.84 15.28
N HIS A 395 7.41 -0.20 15.27
CA HIS A 395 8.82 -0.14 15.66
C HIS A 395 9.72 -0.62 14.53
N PHE A 396 10.85 0.07 14.32
CA PHE A 396 11.83 -0.24 13.29
C PHE A 396 13.25 -0.12 13.82
N VAL A 397 14.18 -0.67 13.05
CA VAL A 397 15.61 -0.51 13.30
C VAL A 397 16.12 0.75 12.60
N THR A 398 16.90 1.57 13.30
CA THR A 398 17.68 2.66 12.67
C THR A 398 18.93 2.10 12.00
N ARG A 399 19.61 2.86 11.13
CA ARG A 399 20.86 2.39 10.50
C ARG A 399 21.94 1.98 11.50
N LYS A 400 21.93 2.58 12.69
CA LYS A 400 22.88 2.28 13.77
C LYS A 400 22.45 1.07 14.63
N GLY A 401 21.34 0.41 14.34
CA GLY A 401 20.80 -0.68 15.14
C GLY A 401 20.06 -0.22 16.41
N GLY A 402 19.64 1.05 16.45
CA GLY A 402 18.73 1.56 17.49
C GLY A 402 17.27 1.30 17.14
N ILE A 403 16.36 1.75 17.98
CA ILE A 403 14.91 1.64 17.74
C ILE A 403 14.36 3.00 17.32
N GLU A 404 13.61 2.99 16.23
CA GLU A 404 12.71 4.07 15.83
C GLU A 404 11.27 3.63 16.07
N THR A 405 10.42 4.56 16.50
CA THR A 405 9.00 4.27 16.77
C THR A 405 8.14 5.31 16.07
N ILE A 406 7.29 4.84 15.16
CA ILE A 406 6.21 5.65 14.62
C ILE A 406 5.06 5.51 15.60
N LYS A 407 4.83 6.59 16.37
CA LYS A 407 3.68 6.67 17.27
C LYS A 407 2.40 6.77 16.45
N SER A 408 1.33 6.12 16.89
CA SER A 408 0.03 6.21 16.20
C SER A 408 0.10 5.81 14.71
N ALA A 409 0.90 4.80 14.38
CA ALA A 409 1.11 4.34 13.01
C ALA A 409 -0.15 3.74 12.38
N ILE A 410 -1.03 3.16 13.20
CA ILE A 410 -2.32 2.60 12.78
C ILE A 410 -3.41 3.30 13.60
N CYS A 411 -4.44 3.75 12.91
CA CYS A 411 -5.66 4.28 13.49
C CYS A 411 -6.80 3.29 13.26
N ILE A 412 -7.51 2.95 14.34
CA ILE A 412 -8.66 2.04 14.36
C ILE A 412 -9.84 2.78 14.98
N HIS A 413 -10.94 2.88 14.24
CA HIS A 413 -12.21 3.41 14.75
C HIS A 413 -13.39 2.81 13.99
N GLU A 414 -14.61 3.07 14.44
CA GLU A 414 -15.82 2.77 13.66
C GLU A 414 -16.54 4.05 13.25
N GLU A 415 -17.06 4.09 12.02
CA GLU A 415 -17.76 5.24 11.46
C GLU A 415 -19.19 4.84 11.04
N ASP A 416 -20.11 5.82 11.07
CA ASP A 416 -21.39 5.69 10.38
C ASP A 416 -21.15 5.57 8.86
N ALA A 417 -21.82 4.61 8.23
CA ALA A 417 -21.70 4.34 6.80
C ALA A 417 -23.06 4.46 6.07
N GLY A 418 -23.96 5.29 6.58
CA GLY A 418 -25.28 5.53 5.99
C GLY A 418 -26.27 4.40 6.25
N ILE A 419 -27.01 3.98 5.22
CA ILE A 419 -28.05 2.94 5.32
C ILE A 419 -27.43 1.57 5.03
N LEU A 420 -27.70 0.58 5.88
CA LEU A 420 -27.33 -0.81 5.65
C LEU A 420 -28.39 -1.48 4.76
N HIS A 421 -29.65 -1.46 5.21
CA HIS A 421 -30.80 -1.92 4.44
C HIS A 421 -32.04 -1.11 4.81
N LYS A 422 -32.96 -0.98 3.84
CA LYS A 422 -34.23 -0.28 4.02
C LYS A 422 -35.29 -0.85 3.09
N HIS A 423 -36.52 -1.00 3.61
CA HIS A 423 -37.70 -1.28 2.79
C HIS A 423 -38.93 -0.54 3.34
N THR A 424 -39.90 -0.27 2.48
CA THR A 424 -41.21 0.28 2.85
C THR A 424 -42.29 -0.44 2.06
N ASP A 425 -43.22 -1.11 2.74
CA ASP A 425 -44.38 -1.69 2.09
C ASP A 425 -45.41 -0.58 1.87
N PHE A 426 -45.71 -0.26 0.61
CA PHE A 426 -46.66 0.80 0.26
C PHE A 426 -48.11 0.47 0.64
N ARG A 427 -48.41 -0.80 0.98
CA ARG A 427 -49.77 -1.27 1.31
C ARG A 427 -50.21 -0.82 2.70
N ASP A 428 -49.29 -0.83 3.67
CA ASP A 428 -49.54 -0.43 5.05
C ASP A 428 -48.61 0.71 5.53
N LEU A 429 -47.75 1.21 4.63
CA LEU A 429 -46.74 2.24 4.88
C LEU A 429 -45.74 1.88 5.98
N ARG A 430 -45.58 0.58 6.30
CA ARG A 430 -44.58 0.13 7.26
C ARG A 430 -43.19 0.22 6.64
N ALA A 431 -42.31 0.98 7.29
CA ALA A 431 -40.91 1.09 6.91
C ALA A 431 -40.01 0.37 7.93
N HIS A 432 -38.96 -0.27 7.43
CA HIS A 432 -37.87 -0.81 8.21
C HIS A 432 -36.55 -0.26 7.68
N VAL A 433 -35.68 0.19 8.57
CA VAL A 433 -34.35 0.71 8.24
C VAL A 433 -33.35 0.34 9.31
N SER A 434 -32.21 -0.20 8.90
CA SER A 434 -31.03 -0.33 9.74
C SER A 434 -29.90 0.52 9.16
N ARG A 435 -29.15 1.20 10.04
CA ARG A 435 -27.99 2.01 9.65
C ARG A 435 -26.75 1.13 9.55
N ASN A 436 -25.87 1.48 8.62
CA ASN A 436 -24.59 0.79 8.46
C ASN A 436 -23.53 1.42 9.36
N ARG A 437 -22.55 0.62 9.73
CA ARG A 437 -21.28 1.07 10.30
C ARG A 437 -20.15 0.36 9.57
N LYS A 438 -19.00 1.02 9.51
CA LYS A 438 -17.78 0.39 9.03
C LYS A 438 -16.69 0.52 10.10
N LEU A 439 -15.93 -0.54 10.30
CA LEU A 439 -14.70 -0.49 11.07
C LEU A 439 -13.57 -0.08 10.13
N TYR A 440 -12.98 1.09 10.37
CA TYR A 440 -11.87 1.62 9.62
C TYR A 440 -10.56 1.27 10.32
N GLY A 441 -9.64 0.65 9.58
CA GLY A 441 -8.27 0.40 9.99
C GLY A 441 -7.35 0.67 8.82
N PHE A 442 -6.79 1.89 8.74
CA PHE A 442 -5.86 2.39 7.72
C PHE A 442 -5.98 1.71 6.34
N TYR A 443 -6.85 2.26 5.49
CA TYR A 443 -7.25 1.75 4.16
C TYR A 443 -8.20 0.54 4.11
N PHE A 444 -8.38 -0.23 5.19
CA PHE A 444 -9.37 -1.33 5.21
C PHE A 444 -10.66 -0.96 5.95
N ASN A 445 -11.80 -1.28 5.33
CA ASN A 445 -13.14 -1.10 5.86
C ASN A 445 -13.84 -2.46 5.98
N PHE A 446 -14.33 -2.81 7.17
CA PHE A 446 -15.17 -3.99 7.40
C PHE A 446 -16.62 -3.57 7.59
N GLY A 447 -17.54 -4.16 6.82
CA GLY A 447 -18.97 -3.85 6.84
C GLY A 447 -19.81 -4.81 7.67
N LEU A 448 -20.97 -4.34 8.15
CA LEU A 448 -21.97 -5.17 8.83
C LEU A 448 -22.64 -6.20 7.90
N ASP A 449 -22.54 -6.01 6.58
CA ASP A 449 -23.01 -6.94 5.56
C ASP A 449 -22.00 -8.08 5.25
N GLY A 450 -20.90 -8.15 6.00
CA GLY A 450 -19.83 -9.12 5.77
C GLY A 450 -18.86 -8.73 4.65
N SER A 451 -18.94 -7.51 4.10
CA SER A 451 -18.00 -7.04 3.09
C SER A 451 -16.69 -6.51 3.70
N VAL A 452 -15.61 -6.62 2.92
CA VAL A 452 -14.31 -5.96 3.18
C VAL A 452 -14.00 -5.05 2.00
N GLU A 453 -13.53 -3.84 2.25
CA GLU A 453 -13.09 -2.91 1.21
C GLU A 453 -11.68 -2.41 1.52
N LEU A 454 -10.81 -2.43 0.51
CA LEU A 454 -9.58 -1.67 0.49
C LEU A 454 -9.86 -0.34 -0.22
N GLU A 455 -9.69 0.77 0.48
CA GLU A 455 -9.85 2.14 -0.01
C GLU A 455 -8.49 2.84 0.04
N VAL A 456 -7.95 3.27 -1.09
CA VAL A 456 -6.70 4.04 -1.16
C VAL A 456 -7.03 5.51 -1.46
N LYS A 457 -6.43 6.44 -0.72
CA LYS A 457 -6.61 7.89 -0.86
C LYS A 457 -5.29 8.54 -1.29
N ALA A 458 -5.14 8.83 -2.58
CA ALA A 458 -3.98 9.54 -3.09
C ALA A 458 -4.17 11.06 -2.92
N THR A 459 -3.18 11.74 -2.35
CA THR A 459 -3.15 13.19 -2.12
C THR A 459 -1.67 13.64 -2.09
N GLY A 460 -1.41 14.86 -1.65
CA GLY A 460 -0.05 15.41 -1.56
C GLY A 460 0.30 16.24 -2.78
N ILE A 461 1.58 16.27 -3.15
CA ILE A 461 2.08 17.14 -4.20
C ILE A 461 2.51 16.28 -5.38
N ILE A 462 2.00 16.62 -6.57
CA ILE A 462 2.39 15.97 -7.82
C ILE A 462 3.90 16.19 -8.08
N ASN A 463 4.60 15.17 -8.59
CA ASN A 463 5.98 15.35 -9.00
C ASN A 463 6.06 16.29 -10.21
N VAL A 464 6.98 17.24 -10.15
CA VAL A 464 7.13 18.27 -11.18
C VAL A 464 8.56 18.39 -11.68
N TYR A 465 8.69 18.94 -12.88
CA TYR A 465 9.95 19.36 -13.48
C TYR A 465 9.82 20.75 -14.10
N ALA A 466 10.94 21.40 -14.39
CA ALA A 466 10.99 22.77 -14.89
C ALA A 466 10.93 22.83 -16.41
N LEU A 467 10.21 23.82 -16.96
CA LEU A 467 10.38 24.26 -18.35
C LEU A 467 11.33 25.46 -18.42
N ALA A 468 12.15 25.49 -19.47
CA ALA A 468 12.93 26.65 -19.84
C ALA A 468 12.02 27.79 -20.29
N PRO A 469 12.45 29.06 -20.13
CA PRO A 469 11.71 30.19 -20.69
C PRO A 469 11.49 30.04 -22.20
N GLY A 470 10.22 30.00 -22.63
CA GLY A 470 9.84 29.84 -24.03
C GLY A 470 9.97 28.41 -24.58
N GLU A 471 10.23 27.41 -23.73
CA GLU A 471 10.16 26.01 -24.11
C GLU A 471 8.74 25.62 -24.53
N PRO A 472 8.55 24.89 -25.65
CA PRO A 472 7.23 24.37 -26.00
C PRO A 472 6.79 23.29 -25.01
N ARG A 473 5.49 23.21 -24.75
CA ARG A 473 4.90 22.16 -23.91
C ARG A 473 4.83 20.84 -24.67
N ASP A 474 5.20 19.73 -24.03
CA ASP A 474 4.95 18.39 -24.57
C ASP A 474 3.60 17.87 -24.07
N THR A 475 2.51 18.40 -24.65
CA THR A 475 1.14 18.09 -24.20
C THR A 475 0.73 16.62 -24.35
N ALA A 476 1.59 15.78 -24.94
CA ALA A 476 1.38 14.34 -25.02
C ALA A 476 1.88 13.60 -23.76
N HIS A 477 2.81 14.18 -22.99
CA HIS A 477 3.45 13.52 -21.84
C HIS A 477 3.45 14.34 -20.55
N GLU A 478 3.00 15.59 -20.58
CA GLU A 478 2.97 16.46 -19.41
C GLU A 478 1.86 17.51 -19.45
N VAL A 479 1.54 18.05 -18.28
CA VAL A 479 0.64 19.19 -18.10
C VAL A 479 1.38 20.31 -17.36
N GLU A 480 1.40 21.50 -17.94
CA GLU A 480 1.90 22.71 -17.25
C GLU A 480 0.84 23.19 -16.25
N VAL A 481 1.09 22.95 -14.97
CA VAL A 481 0.13 23.22 -13.87
C VAL A 481 0.27 24.64 -13.31
N CYS A 482 1.42 25.26 -13.53
CA CYS A 482 1.78 26.63 -13.19
C CYS A 482 2.85 27.09 -14.19
N PRO A 483 3.00 28.39 -14.53
CA PRO A 483 4.01 28.83 -15.49
C PRO A 483 5.40 28.22 -15.22
N ARG A 484 5.88 27.47 -16.21
CA ARG A 484 7.13 26.73 -16.26
C ARG A 484 7.27 25.54 -15.29
N VAL A 485 6.18 25.09 -14.68
CA VAL A 485 6.13 23.90 -13.82
C VAL A 485 5.27 22.84 -14.50
N VAL A 486 5.88 21.71 -14.88
CA VAL A 486 5.19 20.62 -15.57
C VAL A 486 5.10 19.37 -14.70
N ALA A 487 3.90 18.79 -14.66
CA ALA A 487 3.64 17.48 -14.10
C ALA A 487 3.62 16.45 -15.23
N HIS A 488 4.51 15.45 -15.18
CA HIS A 488 4.55 14.39 -16.17
C HIS A 488 3.41 13.39 -15.92
N HIS A 489 2.80 12.88 -16.99
CA HIS A 489 1.79 11.80 -16.91
C HIS A 489 2.38 10.58 -16.20
N HIS A 490 1.60 9.91 -15.35
CA HIS A 490 2.05 8.73 -14.63
C HIS A 490 0.89 7.81 -14.24
N GLN A 491 1.21 6.61 -13.76
CA GLN A 491 0.23 5.70 -13.15
C GLN A 491 0.57 5.50 -11.68
N HIS A 492 -0.41 5.11 -10.87
CA HIS A 492 -0.21 4.52 -9.54
C HIS A 492 -0.82 3.12 -9.59
N LEU A 493 -0.01 2.06 -9.53
CA LEU A 493 -0.47 0.68 -9.65
C LEU A 493 -0.08 -0.11 -8.40
N PHE A 494 -1.04 -0.79 -7.79
CA PHE A 494 -0.92 -1.50 -6.53
C PHE A 494 -1.16 -2.99 -6.74
N SER A 495 -0.38 -3.84 -6.08
CA SER A 495 -0.67 -5.27 -5.96
C SER A 495 -1.31 -5.57 -4.61
N PHE A 496 -2.60 -5.92 -4.63
CA PHE A 496 -3.32 -6.37 -3.44
C PHE A 496 -3.15 -7.89 -3.30
N ARG A 497 -2.54 -8.36 -2.21
CA ARG A 497 -2.37 -9.79 -1.92
C ARG A 497 -3.57 -10.27 -1.09
N ILE A 498 -4.29 -11.25 -1.63
CA ILE A 498 -5.45 -11.88 -0.98
C ILE A 498 -5.16 -13.36 -0.81
N ASP A 499 -5.15 -13.82 0.43
CA ASP A 499 -4.91 -15.21 0.82
C ASP A 499 -6.20 -15.78 1.42
N PRO A 500 -7.12 -16.29 0.58
CA PRO A 500 -8.40 -16.81 1.04
C PRO A 500 -8.26 -18.10 1.87
N MET A 501 -9.20 -18.26 2.79
CA MET A 501 -9.40 -19.48 3.58
C MET A 501 -10.90 -19.66 3.84
N LEU A 502 -11.71 -19.56 2.78
CA LEU A 502 -13.18 -19.50 2.87
C LEU A 502 -13.74 -20.83 3.37
N ASP A 503 -14.19 -20.92 4.63
CA ASP A 503 -14.58 -22.18 5.31
C ASP A 503 -13.60 -23.35 5.05
N GLY A 504 -12.30 -23.06 5.04
CA GLY A 504 -11.24 -24.05 4.83
C GLY A 504 -10.17 -23.60 3.83
N LEU A 505 -9.09 -24.39 3.73
CA LEU A 505 -7.89 -24.03 2.96
C LEU A 505 -7.99 -24.32 1.47
N LYS A 506 -8.90 -25.21 1.05
CA LYS A 506 -9.05 -25.59 -0.36
C LYS A 506 -10.07 -24.69 -1.05
N ASN A 507 -9.57 -23.69 -1.76
CA ASN A 507 -10.37 -22.74 -2.52
C ASN A 507 -10.05 -22.84 -4.03
N ARG A 508 -10.80 -22.11 -4.84
CA ARG A 508 -10.54 -21.90 -6.27
C ARG A 508 -10.95 -20.48 -6.66
N VAL A 509 -10.51 -20.04 -7.83
CA VAL A 509 -10.87 -18.73 -8.37
C VAL A 509 -11.60 -18.89 -9.69
N VAL A 510 -12.67 -18.12 -9.86
CA VAL A 510 -13.54 -18.14 -11.04
C VAL A 510 -13.64 -16.73 -11.61
N GLU A 511 -13.24 -16.55 -12.86
CA GLU A 511 -13.55 -15.34 -13.62
C GLU A 511 -15.01 -15.39 -14.06
N VAL A 512 -15.73 -14.29 -13.86
CA VAL A 512 -17.16 -14.16 -14.16
C VAL A 512 -17.39 -12.95 -15.04
N ASP A 513 -17.82 -13.22 -16.27
CA ASP A 513 -18.25 -12.23 -17.26
C ASP A 513 -19.78 -12.18 -17.29
N VAL A 514 -20.35 -10.99 -17.49
CA VAL A 514 -21.77 -10.78 -17.80
C VAL A 514 -21.88 -10.45 -19.29
N VAL A 515 -22.63 -11.25 -20.05
CA VAL A 515 -22.74 -11.11 -21.50
C VAL A 515 -24.20 -11.18 -21.95
N PRO A 516 -24.59 -10.51 -23.05
CA PRO A 516 -25.88 -10.72 -23.69
C PRO A 516 -26.06 -12.19 -24.10
N ASP A 517 -27.30 -12.69 -24.05
CA ASP A 517 -27.60 -14.02 -24.56
C ASP A 517 -27.47 -14.05 -26.10
N GLU A 518 -27.00 -15.18 -26.67
CA GLU A 518 -26.65 -15.27 -28.11
C GLU A 518 -27.82 -15.10 -29.08
N GLY A 519 -29.07 -15.23 -28.61
CA GLY A 519 -30.25 -15.13 -29.47
C GLY A 519 -30.51 -13.71 -29.97
N ASP A 520 -30.75 -13.57 -31.28
CA ASP A 520 -31.14 -12.29 -31.89
C ASP A 520 -32.51 -11.80 -31.43
N VAL A 521 -32.75 -10.49 -31.54
CA VAL A 521 -34.08 -9.89 -31.37
C VAL A 521 -35.06 -10.51 -32.37
N GLY A 522 -36.20 -10.98 -31.87
CA GLY A 522 -37.24 -11.67 -32.64
C GLY A 522 -37.01 -13.18 -32.79
N SER A 523 -35.89 -13.72 -32.30
CA SER A 523 -35.67 -15.18 -32.26
C SER A 523 -36.53 -15.85 -31.19
N GLU A 524 -36.77 -17.17 -31.30
CA GLU A 524 -37.47 -17.91 -30.24
C GLU A 524 -36.69 -17.92 -28.91
N ALA A 525 -35.35 -17.89 -28.98
CA ALA A 525 -34.48 -17.93 -27.81
C ALA A 525 -34.39 -16.60 -27.05
N ASN A 526 -34.57 -15.46 -27.73
CA ASN A 526 -34.46 -14.12 -27.13
C ASN A 526 -35.35 -13.09 -27.86
N TYR A 527 -36.65 -13.38 -27.96
CA TYR A 527 -37.57 -12.62 -28.83
C TYR A 527 -37.56 -11.10 -28.61
N TYR A 528 -37.42 -10.66 -27.35
CA TYR A 528 -37.39 -9.24 -27.00
C TYR A 528 -35.97 -8.67 -26.85
N GLY A 529 -34.92 -9.48 -27.04
CA GLY A 529 -33.53 -9.03 -26.96
C GLY A 529 -33.03 -8.67 -25.56
N ASN A 530 -33.77 -9.01 -24.51
CA ASN A 530 -33.47 -8.60 -23.14
C ASN A 530 -32.62 -9.61 -22.35
N GLY A 531 -32.35 -10.78 -22.91
CA GLY A 531 -31.59 -11.85 -22.27
C GLY A 531 -30.12 -11.51 -22.07
N PHE A 532 -29.58 -11.86 -20.90
CA PHE A 532 -28.16 -11.83 -20.56
C PHE A 532 -27.87 -12.88 -19.50
N SER A 533 -26.63 -13.35 -19.47
CA SER A 533 -26.20 -14.44 -18.61
C SER A 533 -24.78 -14.23 -18.08
N THR A 534 -24.40 -15.04 -17.11
CA THR A 534 -23.02 -15.08 -16.60
C THR A 534 -22.25 -16.21 -17.23
N VAL A 535 -21.08 -15.91 -17.82
CA VAL A 535 -20.12 -16.91 -18.28
C VAL A 535 -19.03 -17.04 -17.22
N LYS A 536 -18.78 -18.28 -16.77
CA LYS A 536 -17.82 -18.59 -15.72
C LYS A 536 -16.63 -19.36 -16.28
N ARG A 537 -15.42 -18.85 -16.05
CA ARG A 537 -14.17 -19.55 -16.35
C ARG A 537 -13.46 -19.88 -15.03
N VAL A 538 -13.47 -21.16 -14.68
CA VAL A 538 -12.72 -21.66 -13.52
C VAL A 538 -11.24 -21.69 -13.87
N PHE A 539 -10.40 -21.11 -13.02
CA PHE A 539 -8.94 -21.22 -13.18
C PHE A 539 -8.46 -22.55 -12.60
N THR A 540 -7.80 -23.34 -13.45
CA THR A 540 -7.34 -24.69 -13.09
C THR A 540 -5.83 -24.74 -12.81
N THR A 541 -5.05 -23.88 -13.48
CA THR A 541 -3.60 -23.75 -13.27
C THR A 541 -3.18 -22.29 -13.15
N ALA A 542 -2.04 -22.03 -12.51
CA ALA A 542 -1.55 -20.67 -12.26
C ALA A 542 -1.39 -19.86 -13.56
N LYS A 543 -0.92 -20.48 -14.65
CA LYS A 543 -0.72 -19.79 -15.94
C LYS A 543 -2.04 -19.43 -16.63
N THR A 544 -3.08 -20.25 -16.46
CA THR A 544 -4.40 -20.00 -17.05
C THR A 544 -5.22 -18.97 -16.27
N SER A 545 -4.77 -18.60 -15.06
CA SER A 545 -5.41 -17.57 -14.21
C SER A 545 -5.13 -16.14 -14.66
N VAL A 546 -4.06 -15.93 -15.43
CA VAL A 546 -3.62 -14.62 -15.88
C VAL A 546 -4.72 -13.98 -16.73
N SER A 547 -5.26 -12.87 -16.25
CA SER A 547 -6.43 -12.22 -16.86
C SER A 547 -6.49 -10.73 -16.59
N ASP A 548 -7.16 -10.02 -17.50
CA ASP A 548 -7.35 -8.57 -17.43
C ASP A 548 -8.82 -8.23 -17.21
N TYR A 549 -9.04 -7.05 -16.61
CA TYR A 549 -10.38 -6.51 -16.41
C TYR A 549 -11.01 -6.14 -17.77
N ASP A 550 -12.26 -6.52 -17.97
CA ASP A 550 -13.04 -6.19 -19.17
C ASP A 550 -14.30 -5.43 -18.76
N ALA A 551 -14.26 -4.11 -18.93
CA ALA A 551 -15.37 -3.23 -18.59
C ALA A 551 -16.62 -3.52 -19.45
N SER A 552 -16.46 -4.03 -20.68
CA SER A 552 -17.60 -4.36 -21.56
C SER A 552 -18.40 -5.56 -21.06
N LYS A 553 -17.78 -6.41 -20.23
CA LYS A 553 -18.38 -7.60 -19.62
C LYS A 553 -18.64 -7.45 -18.14
N THR A 554 -18.34 -6.28 -17.56
CA THR A 554 -18.44 -6.05 -16.10
C THR A 554 -17.69 -7.12 -15.29
N ARG A 555 -16.52 -7.55 -15.81
CA ARG A 555 -15.79 -8.72 -15.30
C ARG A 555 -15.53 -8.64 -13.80
N THR A 556 -15.71 -9.76 -13.10
CA THR A 556 -15.35 -9.92 -11.69
C THR A 556 -14.65 -11.26 -11.47
N TRP A 557 -13.98 -11.41 -10.32
CA TRP A 557 -13.40 -12.69 -9.90
C TRP A 557 -14.04 -13.15 -8.61
N VAL A 558 -14.38 -14.43 -8.51
CA VAL A 558 -15.00 -15.03 -7.33
C VAL A 558 -14.07 -16.10 -6.77
N MET A 559 -13.67 -15.91 -5.52
CA MET A 559 -13.03 -16.94 -4.69
C MET A 559 -14.14 -17.86 -4.17
N GLU A 560 -14.04 -19.15 -4.44
CA GLU A 560 -15.04 -20.14 -4.04
C GLU A 560 -14.40 -21.25 -3.21
N ASN A 561 -15.12 -21.76 -2.22
CA ASN A 561 -14.84 -23.09 -1.66
C ASN A 561 -15.71 -24.13 -2.40
N PRO A 562 -15.13 -24.98 -3.27
CA PRO A 562 -15.91 -25.92 -4.05
C PRO A 562 -16.48 -27.09 -3.24
N ASN A 563 -16.02 -27.28 -2.00
CA ASN A 563 -16.42 -28.37 -1.11
C ASN A 563 -17.62 -27.99 -0.21
N LYS A 564 -18.06 -26.74 -0.25
CA LYS A 564 -19.17 -26.22 0.55
C LYS A 564 -20.21 -25.57 -0.36
N LYS A 565 -21.45 -26.02 -0.26
CA LYS A 565 -22.56 -25.55 -1.09
C LYS A 565 -23.48 -24.64 -0.29
N HIS A 566 -23.90 -23.55 -0.90
CA HIS A 566 -24.95 -22.71 -0.34
C HIS A 566 -26.30 -23.40 -0.47
N ARG A 567 -27.05 -23.46 0.63
CA ARG A 567 -28.27 -24.28 0.76
C ARG A 567 -29.35 -23.99 -0.29
N SER A 568 -29.51 -22.73 -0.71
CA SER A 568 -30.62 -22.33 -1.59
C SER A 568 -30.23 -22.27 -3.06
N THR A 569 -28.98 -21.91 -3.36
CA THR A 569 -28.53 -21.73 -4.75
C THR A 569 -27.92 -23.00 -5.33
N GLY A 570 -27.50 -23.94 -4.48
CA GLY A 570 -26.72 -25.13 -4.88
C GLY A 570 -25.31 -24.80 -5.41
N GLY A 571 -24.96 -23.52 -5.48
CA GLY A 571 -23.64 -23.05 -5.88
C GLY A 571 -22.62 -23.16 -4.75
N ASN A 572 -21.35 -22.97 -5.08
CA ASN A 572 -20.30 -22.89 -4.06
C ASN A 572 -20.46 -21.62 -3.22
N ILE A 573 -20.12 -21.70 -1.95
CA ILE A 573 -19.93 -20.49 -1.13
C ILE A 573 -18.71 -19.72 -1.66
N GLY A 574 -18.69 -18.40 -1.50
CA GLY A 574 -17.57 -17.61 -2.00
C GLY A 574 -17.57 -16.14 -1.59
N TYR A 575 -16.49 -15.46 -1.95
CA TYR A 575 -16.35 -14.00 -1.92
C TYR A 575 -15.99 -13.50 -3.32
N LYS A 576 -16.61 -12.40 -3.74
CA LYS A 576 -16.42 -11.75 -5.03
C LYS A 576 -15.52 -10.53 -4.88
N LEU A 577 -14.46 -10.48 -5.66
CA LEU A 577 -13.67 -9.26 -5.89
C LEU A 577 -14.39 -8.38 -6.92
N VAL A 578 -14.73 -7.16 -6.51
CA VAL A 578 -15.29 -6.11 -7.37
C VAL A 578 -14.37 -4.91 -7.31
N CYS A 579 -13.72 -4.60 -8.42
CA CYS A 579 -12.84 -3.43 -8.59
C CYS A 579 -12.96 -2.94 -10.02
N LYS A 580 -13.07 -1.62 -10.21
CA LYS A 580 -13.17 -0.97 -11.53
C LYS A 580 -11.92 -0.17 -11.86
N ASP A 581 -11.15 0.19 -10.84
CA ASP A 581 -9.94 0.99 -10.92
C ASP A 581 -8.77 0.07 -11.34
N MET A 582 -8.86 -0.52 -12.53
CA MET A 582 -7.92 -1.55 -13.03
C MET A 582 -7.38 -1.16 -14.41
N PRO A 583 -6.64 -0.03 -14.53
CA PRO A 583 -6.02 0.34 -15.79
C PRO A 583 -4.95 -0.70 -16.20
N PRO A 584 -4.70 -0.89 -17.51
CA PRO A 584 -3.56 -1.67 -17.97
C PRO A 584 -2.25 -0.90 -17.68
N LEU A 585 -1.14 -1.64 -17.58
CA LEU A 585 0.19 -1.03 -17.61
C LEU A 585 0.45 -0.43 -19.01
N LEU A 586 0.77 0.86 -19.06
CA LEU A 586 1.04 1.57 -20.32
C LEU A 586 2.48 1.40 -20.80
N ALA A 587 3.41 1.07 -19.91
CA ALA A 587 4.78 0.76 -20.27
C ALA A 587 4.84 -0.51 -21.14
N LYS A 588 5.50 -0.41 -22.30
CA LYS A 588 5.54 -1.48 -23.30
C LYS A 588 6.26 -2.74 -22.80
N GLU A 589 5.88 -3.89 -23.35
CA GLU A 589 6.61 -5.15 -23.16
C GLU A 589 8.11 -4.97 -23.45
N GLY A 590 8.96 -5.54 -22.58
CA GLY A 590 10.41 -5.42 -22.66
C GLY A 590 11.00 -4.09 -22.18
N SER A 591 10.17 -3.09 -21.84
CA SER A 591 10.64 -1.87 -21.18
C SER A 591 11.14 -2.14 -19.75
N LEU A 592 11.93 -1.21 -19.21
CA LEU A 592 12.45 -1.30 -17.84
C LEU A 592 11.33 -1.49 -16.81
N VAL A 593 10.28 -0.66 -16.86
CA VAL A 593 9.11 -0.78 -15.97
C VAL A 593 8.46 -2.15 -16.13
N TRP A 594 8.20 -2.60 -17.36
CA TRP A 594 7.56 -3.90 -17.61
C TRP A 594 8.38 -5.06 -17.05
N ASN A 595 9.71 -5.02 -17.20
CA ASN A 595 10.61 -6.03 -16.65
C ASN A 595 10.59 -6.06 -15.13
N ARG A 596 10.57 -4.90 -14.48
CA ARG A 596 10.62 -4.76 -13.01
C ARG A 596 9.27 -4.97 -12.31
N ALA A 597 8.15 -4.67 -12.97
CA ALA A 597 6.79 -4.75 -12.42
C ALA A 597 5.97 -5.89 -13.03
N PRO A 598 6.33 -7.17 -12.81
CA PRO A 598 5.60 -8.31 -13.37
C PRO A 598 4.13 -8.35 -12.93
N PHE A 599 3.83 -7.89 -11.71
CA PHE A 599 2.47 -7.81 -11.16
C PHE A 599 1.57 -6.80 -11.88
N ALA A 600 2.15 -5.80 -12.56
CA ALA A 600 1.39 -4.78 -13.26
C ALA A 600 1.05 -5.19 -14.71
N ARG A 601 1.63 -6.30 -15.21
CA ARG A 601 1.46 -6.74 -16.61
C ARG A 601 0.03 -7.19 -16.93
N HIS A 602 -0.70 -7.65 -15.91
CA HIS A 602 -2.10 -8.03 -16.00
C HIS A 602 -2.86 -7.63 -14.74
N ASN A 603 -4.19 -7.55 -14.80
CA ASN A 603 -4.99 -7.18 -13.61
C ASN A 603 -5.17 -8.31 -12.59
N MET A 604 -4.97 -9.57 -12.97
CA MET A 604 -5.15 -10.72 -12.08
C MET A 604 -4.11 -11.81 -12.33
N PHE A 605 -3.54 -12.31 -11.23
CA PHE A 605 -2.75 -13.53 -11.16
C PHE A 605 -3.24 -14.37 -9.98
N VAL A 606 -3.19 -15.70 -10.11
CA VAL A 606 -3.47 -16.64 -9.02
C VAL A 606 -2.35 -17.67 -8.98
N THR A 607 -1.75 -17.86 -7.81
CA THR A 607 -0.70 -18.85 -7.56
C THR A 607 -1.15 -19.83 -6.47
N PRO A 608 -0.57 -21.04 -6.41
CA PRO A 608 -0.63 -21.82 -5.17
C PRO A 608 0.03 -21.04 -4.02
N TYR A 609 -0.40 -21.33 -2.80
CA TYR A 609 0.23 -20.77 -1.60
C TYR A 609 1.69 -21.24 -1.45
N SER A 610 2.56 -20.32 -1.00
CA SER A 610 3.95 -20.59 -0.60
C SER A 610 4.36 -19.61 0.50
N ASP A 611 5.07 -20.08 1.52
CA ASP A 611 5.56 -19.25 2.64
C ASP A 611 6.54 -18.16 2.18
N GLU A 612 7.27 -18.40 1.08
CA GLU A 612 8.32 -17.52 0.57
C GLU A 612 7.79 -16.52 -0.49
N GLU A 613 6.52 -16.65 -0.92
CA GLU A 613 5.90 -15.80 -1.94
C GLU A 613 5.05 -14.70 -1.31
N LEU A 614 5.73 -13.59 -0.97
CA LEU A 614 5.10 -12.40 -0.37
C LEU A 614 5.10 -11.18 -1.30
N TYR A 615 6.20 -10.94 -2.02
CA TYR A 615 6.41 -9.70 -2.77
C TYR A 615 6.43 -9.96 -4.27
N PRO A 616 5.42 -9.51 -5.02
CA PRO A 616 5.22 -9.91 -6.41
C PRO A 616 6.21 -9.25 -7.38
N ALA A 617 7.02 -8.29 -6.92
CA ALA A 617 8.21 -7.76 -7.60
C ALA A 617 9.53 -8.22 -6.93
N GLY A 618 9.51 -9.33 -6.18
CA GLY A 618 10.69 -9.86 -5.49
C GLY A 618 11.05 -9.14 -4.18
N LEU A 619 11.88 -9.79 -3.36
CA LEU A 619 12.31 -9.25 -2.07
C LEU A 619 13.22 -8.02 -2.23
N TYR A 620 14.14 -8.02 -3.18
CA TYR A 620 15.09 -6.93 -3.40
C TYR A 620 14.87 -6.29 -4.77
N ILE A 621 13.95 -5.32 -4.86
CA ILE A 621 13.58 -4.66 -6.13
C ILE A 621 14.45 -3.43 -6.43
N ASN A 622 15.05 -2.80 -5.42
CA ASN A 622 15.91 -1.63 -5.61
C ASN A 622 17.09 -1.97 -6.52
N GLN A 623 17.24 -1.22 -7.62
CA GLN A 623 18.23 -1.45 -8.70
C GLN A 623 18.10 -2.76 -9.49
N HIS A 624 17.18 -3.65 -9.11
CA HIS A 624 16.98 -4.90 -9.83
C HIS A 624 16.45 -4.63 -11.25
N PRO A 625 17.06 -5.17 -12.32
CA PRO A 625 16.65 -4.92 -13.71
C PRO A 625 15.29 -5.55 -14.07
N GLY A 626 14.88 -6.53 -13.28
CA GLY A 626 13.68 -7.33 -13.50
C GLY A 626 13.92 -8.36 -14.61
N GLY A 627 12.85 -8.78 -15.27
CA GLY A 627 12.95 -9.67 -16.42
C GLY A 627 11.62 -10.33 -16.78
N LYS A 628 11.61 -11.09 -17.88
CA LYS A 628 10.41 -11.81 -18.32
C LYS A 628 9.91 -12.80 -17.26
N ASP A 629 10.82 -13.51 -16.61
CA ASP A 629 10.56 -14.54 -15.60
C ASP A 629 11.01 -14.06 -14.21
N PHE A 630 10.35 -13.02 -13.71
CA PHE A 630 10.68 -12.36 -12.44
C PHE A 630 9.41 -12.17 -11.59
N GLY A 631 9.55 -12.22 -10.26
CA GLY A 631 8.45 -12.02 -9.32
C GLY A 631 7.24 -12.93 -9.60
N VAL A 632 6.03 -12.39 -9.53
CA VAL A 632 4.79 -13.15 -9.76
C VAL A 632 4.72 -13.81 -11.14
N ALA A 633 5.41 -13.25 -12.15
CA ALA A 633 5.47 -13.89 -13.48
C ALA A 633 6.20 -15.23 -13.41
N ALA A 634 7.27 -15.36 -12.61
CA ALA A 634 7.96 -16.62 -12.41
C ALA A 634 7.09 -17.64 -11.67
N TRP A 635 6.33 -17.19 -10.66
CA TRP A 635 5.44 -18.07 -9.89
C TRP A 635 4.33 -18.65 -10.77
N VAL A 636 3.64 -17.83 -11.58
CA VAL A 636 2.58 -18.33 -12.47
C VAL A 636 3.11 -19.18 -13.62
N ASN A 637 4.35 -18.95 -14.07
CA ASN A 637 4.98 -19.73 -15.13
C ASN A 637 5.30 -21.17 -14.72
N ARG A 638 5.32 -21.49 -13.42
CA ARG A 638 5.37 -22.88 -12.93
C ARG A 638 4.13 -23.69 -13.33
N ASP A 639 3.05 -23.00 -13.72
CA ASP A 639 1.79 -23.58 -14.22
C ASP A 639 1.19 -24.64 -13.28
N GLU A 640 1.37 -24.42 -11.99
CA GLU A 640 0.95 -25.35 -10.94
C GLU A 640 -0.59 -25.38 -10.81
N PRO A 641 -1.18 -26.51 -10.38
CA PRO A 641 -2.63 -26.61 -10.17
C PRO A 641 -3.12 -25.66 -9.06
N ILE A 642 -4.24 -25.00 -9.30
CA ILE A 642 -4.88 -24.05 -8.36
C ILE A 642 -6.38 -24.30 -8.15
N GLU A 643 -6.97 -25.32 -8.79
CA GLU A 643 -8.35 -25.71 -8.51
C GLU A 643 -8.43 -26.57 -7.24
N ASN A 644 -9.21 -26.12 -6.26
CA ASN A 644 -9.43 -26.81 -4.98
C ASN A 644 -8.12 -26.98 -4.17
N LYS A 645 -7.36 -25.88 -4.07
CA LYS A 645 -6.03 -25.78 -3.44
C LYS A 645 -5.97 -24.57 -2.51
N ASP A 646 -4.92 -24.52 -1.70
CA ASP A 646 -4.55 -23.27 -1.03
C ASP A 646 -3.93 -22.33 -2.07
N VAL A 647 -4.53 -21.16 -2.27
CA VAL A 647 -4.23 -20.25 -3.37
C VAL A 647 -4.06 -18.83 -2.87
N VAL A 648 -3.32 -18.02 -3.62
CA VAL A 648 -3.16 -16.58 -3.37
C VAL A 648 -3.51 -15.82 -4.64
N LEU A 649 -4.30 -14.76 -4.49
CA LEU A 649 -4.65 -13.85 -5.58
C LEU A 649 -3.80 -12.58 -5.48
N TRP A 650 -3.42 -12.06 -6.64
CA TRP A 650 -2.60 -10.87 -6.79
C TRP A 650 -3.25 -9.83 -7.72
N PRO A 651 -4.46 -9.32 -7.42
CA PRO A 651 -5.06 -8.25 -8.22
C PRO A 651 -4.17 -7.01 -8.31
N CYS A 652 -3.99 -6.52 -9.54
CA CYS A 652 -3.39 -5.23 -9.83
C CYS A 652 -4.48 -4.20 -10.14
N PHE A 653 -4.55 -3.16 -9.32
CA PHE A 653 -5.50 -2.05 -9.44
C PHE A 653 -4.77 -0.72 -9.28
N GLY A 654 -5.37 0.39 -9.66
CA GLY A 654 -4.68 1.67 -9.71
C GLY A 654 -5.39 2.74 -10.54
N VAL A 655 -4.64 3.78 -10.88
CA VAL A 655 -5.10 4.89 -11.72
C VAL A 655 -4.04 5.35 -12.70
N THR A 656 -4.48 5.88 -13.84
CA THR A 656 -3.62 6.65 -14.77
C THR A 656 -3.88 8.13 -14.52
N HIS A 657 -2.93 8.82 -13.93
CA HIS A 657 -3.04 10.22 -13.54
C HIS A 657 -2.50 11.14 -14.63
N ILE A 658 -3.43 11.84 -15.28
CA ILE A 658 -3.14 13.00 -16.13
C ILE A 658 -3.45 14.23 -15.29
N SER A 659 -2.41 14.86 -14.76
CA SER A 659 -2.56 15.95 -13.81
C SER A 659 -3.36 17.11 -14.40
N ARG A 660 -4.06 17.84 -13.53
CA ARG A 660 -4.81 19.05 -13.88
C ARG A 660 -4.27 20.24 -13.08
N PRO A 661 -4.51 21.49 -13.51
CA PRO A 661 -4.16 22.65 -12.69
C PRO A 661 -4.76 22.61 -11.27
N GLU A 662 -5.94 22.00 -11.08
CA GLU A 662 -6.56 21.81 -9.77
C GLU A 662 -5.80 20.87 -8.83
N ASP A 663 -4.85 20.07 -9.36
CA ASP A 663 -3.99 19.20 -8.56
C ASP A 663 -2.78 19.98 -7.98
N TRP A 664 -2.67 21.28 -8.28
CA TRP A 664 -1.58 22.17 -7.89
C TRP A 664 -2.07 23.36 -7.05
N PRO A 665 -1.32 23.81 -6.01
CA PRO A 665 -0.03 23.31 -5.52
C PRO A 665 -0.08 22.12 -4.57
N ILE A 666 -1.29 21.67 -4.21
CA ILE A 666 -1.53 20.47 -3.43
C ILE A 666 -2.78 19.78 -3.96
N MET A 667 -2.68 18.48 -4.20
CA MET A 667 -3.71 17.70 -4.87
C MET A 667 -4.88 17.38 -3.93
N PRO A 668 -6.14 17.61 -4.34
CA PRO A 668 -7.30 17.05 -3.66
C PRO A 668 -7.28 15.52 -3.68
N VAL A 669 -7.92 14.88 -2.69
CA VAL A 669 -7.92 13.42 -2.58
C VAL A 669 -8.57 12.74 -3.80
N GLU A 670 -7.85 11.80 -4.40
CA GLU A 670 -8.36 10.79 -5.34
C GLU A 670 -8.55 9.44 -4.62
N ILE A 671 -9.68 8.77 -4.84
CA ILE A 671 -10.09 7.56 -4.10
C ILE A 671 -10.18 6.36 -5.04
N LEU A 672 -9.45 5.28 -4.72
CA LEU A 672 -9.50 3.99 -5.42
C LEU A 672 -10.06 2.92 -4.49
N ARG A 673 -10.86 1.98 -5.02
CA ARG A 673 -11.50 0.94 -4.20
C ARG A 673 -11.44 -0.46 -4.80
N ALA A 674 -11.12 -1.44 -3.95
CA ALA A 674 -11.28 -2.86 -4.23
C ALA A 674 -12.16 -3.50 -3.15
N HIS A 675 -13.28 -4.10 -3.55
CA HIS A 675 -14.23 -4.71 -2.63
C HIS A 675 -14.19 -6.24 -2.68
N LEU A 676 -14.21 -6.87 -1.50
CA LEU A 676 -14.46 -8.29 -1.31
C LEU A 676 -15.87 -8.43 -0.72
N LYS A 677 -16.80 -8.96 -1.51
CA LYS A 677 -18.21 -9.10 -1.11
C LYS A 677 -18.61 -10.55 -0.94
N PRO A 678 -19.33 -10.94 0.11
CA PRO A 678 -19.83 -12.30 0.23
C PRO A 678 -20.74 -12.65 -0.96
N SER A 679 -20.54 -13.81 -1.54
CA SER A 679 -21.25 -14.32 -2.71
C SER A 679 -21.72 -15.75 -2.43
N GLY A 680 -22.89 -15.87 -1.79
CA GLY A 680 -23.41 -17.15 -1.32
C GLY A 680 -22.66 -17.72 -0.12
N PHE A 681 -21.80 -16.93 0.55
CA PHE A 681 -21.13 -17.34 1.78
C PHE A 681 -22.09 -17.48 2.95
N PHE A 682 -22.92 -16.45 3.16
CA PHE A 682 -23.98 -16.46 4.15
C PHE A 682 -25.27 -17.00 3.54
N ASP A 683 -26.07 -17.57 4.41
CA ASP A 683 -27.33 -18.24 4.10
C ASP A 683 -28.50 -17.26 3.83
N ARG A 684 -28.30 -15.99 4.19
CA ARG A 684 -29.14 -14.80 3.96
C ARG A 684 -28.31 -13.55 4.25
N ASN A 685 -28.91 -12.36 4.13
CA ASN A 685 -28.25 -11.11 4.53
C ASN A 685 -27.76 -11.21 6.00
N PRO A 686 -26.44 -11.13 6.27
CA PRO A 686 -25.89 -11.29 7.61
C PRO A 686 -26.13 -10.09 8.52
N GLY A 687 -26.56 -8.94 7.97
CA GLY A 687 -26.87 -7.73 8.73
C GLY A 687 -28.35 -7.57 9.13
N LEU A 688 -29.14 -8.65 9.10
CA LEU A 688 -30.57 -8.62 9.46
C LEU A 688 -30.83 -8.52 10.96
N ASP A 689 -29.86 -8.88 11.79
CA ASP A 689 -29.88 -8.76 13.25
C ASP A 689 -29.42 -7.39 13.74
N VAL A 690 -28.89 -6.54 12.84
CA VAL A 690 -28.55 -5.14 13.15
C VAL A 690 -29.83 -4.38 13.45
N PRO A 691 -29.99 -3.84 14.68
CA PRO A 691 -31.24 -3.22 15.09
C PRO A 691 -31.54 -1.96 14.29
N ALA A 692 -32.83 -1.72 14.04
CA ALA A 692 -33.29 -0.41 13.61
C ALA A 692 -32.97 0.61 14.72
N SER A 693 -32.33 1.71 14.36
CA SER A 693 -31.97 2.77 15.31
C SER A 693 -32.59 4.10 14.90
N CYS A 694 -33.10 4.82 15.90
CA CYS A 694 -33.47 6.23 15.80
C CYS A 694 -32.47 7.01 16.66
N ASP A 695 -31.54 7.73 16.04
CA ASP A 695 -30.63 8.58 16.78
C ASP A 695 -31.39 9.78 17.37
N THR A 696 -31.53 9.81 18.69
CA THR A 696 -32.23 10.87 19.42
C THR A 696 -31.48 12.21 19.43
N LYS A 697 -30.21 12.23 19.00
CA LYS A 697 -29.41 13.46 18.86
C LYS A 697 -29.57 14.11 17.48
N SER A 698 -30.03 13.37 16.49
CA SER A 698 -30.37 13.90 15.17
C SER A 698 -31.55 14.86 15.28
N ARG A 699 -31.43 16.05 14.68
CA ARG A 699 -32.42 17.14 14.72
C ARG A 699 -32.57 17.81 13.35
N LEU A 700 -33.62 18.58 13.12
CA LEU A 700 -33.79 19.27 11.83
C LEU A 700 -32.73 20.37 11.66
N ALA A 701 -32.25 20.58 10.42
CA ALA A 701 -31.30 21.66 10.12
C ALA A 701 -31.87 23.06 10.49
N SER A 702 -33.19 23.24 10.36
CA SER A 702 -33.90 24.45 10.78
C SER A 702 -33.86 24.69 12.30
N GLU A 703 -33.72 23.64 13.11
CA GLU A 703 -33.58 23.74 14.57
C GLU A 703 -32.13 24.00 14.95
N ALA A 704 -31.20 23.28 14.30
CA ALA A 704 -29.76 23.47 14.48
C ALA A 704 -29.31 24.92 14.18
N THR A 705 -29.95 25.57 13.20
CA THR A 705 -29.67 26.97 12.83
C THR A 705 -30.20 28.01 13.83
N ARG A 706 -31.21 27.68 14.65
CA ARG A 706 -31.83 28.61 15.61
C ARG A 706 -31.31 28.46 17.05
N GLY A 707 -30.37 27.55 17.30
CA GLY A 707 -29.87 27.26 18.66
C GLY A 707 -30.92 26.66 19.60
N GLY A 708 -32.05 26.19 19.08
CA GLY A 708 -33.18 25.70 19.87
C GLY A 708 -33.07 24.22 20.23
N GLN A 709 -33.51 23.87 21.43
CA GLN A 709 -33.87 22.50 21.83
C GLN A 709 -35.29 22.22 21.33
N GLY A 710 -35.45 21.93 20.04
CA GLY A 710 -36.73 21.48 19.47
C GLY A 710 -36.83 19.96 19.50
N GLU A 711 -38.00 19.42 19.86
CA GLU A 711 -38.29 17.99 19.78
C GLU A 711 -38.35 17.51 18.33
N ASN A 712 -37.77 16.33 18.07
CA ASN A 712 -37.67 15.72 16.75
C ASN A 712 -39.02 15.71 16.02
N GLY A 713 -39.06 16.37 14.86
CA GLY A 713 -40.21 16.44 13.98
C GLY A 713 -40.69 15.06 13.54
N THR A 714 -41.69 14.53 14.23
CA THR A 714 -42.45 13.36 13.77
C THR A 714 -43.37 13.83 12.65
N SER A 715 -43.08 13.45 11.41
CA SER A 715 -44.08 13.57 10.34
C SER A 715 -45.18 12.56 10.62
N ALA A 716 -46.27 13.00 11.24
CA ALA A 716 -47.43 12.16 11.58
C ALA A 716 -48.18 11.56 10.37
N ALA A 717 -47.70 11.77 9.14
CA ALA A 717 -48.39 11.40 7.91
C ALA A 717 -47.89 10.09 7.26
N ASN A 718 -46.72 9.56 7.64
CA ASN A 718 -46.17 8.31 7.11
C ASN A 718 -45.68 7.44 8.27
N GLY A 719 -45.95 6.13 8.24
CA GLY A 719 -45.58 5.19 9.31
C GLY A 719 -44.15 5.41 9.81
N SER A 720 -43.95 5.41 11.14
CA SER A 720 -42.64 5.65 11.71
C SER A 720 -41.68 4.52 11.29
N CYS A 721 -40.51 4.89 10.74
CA CYS A 721 -39.55 3.95 10.18
C CYS A 721 -38.66 3.27 11.23
N CYS A 722 -38.67 3.77 12.47
CA CYS A 722 -37.81 3.31 13.56
C CYS A 722 -38.61 2.71 14.73
N VAL A 723 -39.83 2.22 14.51
CA VAL A 723 -40.65 1.66 15.61
C VAL A 723 -40.18 0.26 15.96
N HIS A 724 -39.89 0.05 17.25
CA HIS A 724 -39.64 -1.24 17.89
C HIS A 724 -40.88 -2.14 17.87
#